data_AF-C1F6I3-F1
#
_entry.id   AF-C1F6I3-F1
#
_cell.length_a   1.000
_cell.length_b   1.000
_cell.length_c   1.000
_cell.angle_alpha   90.00
_cell.angle_beta   90.00
_cell.angle_gamma   90.00
#
_symmetry.space_group_name_H-M   'P 1'
#
loop_
_entity.id
_entity.type
_entity.pdbx_description
1 polymer ?
#
loop_
_entity_poly.entity_id
_entity_poly.type
_entity_poly.pdbx_seq_one_letter_code
_entity_poly.pdbx_strand_id
1 'polypeptide(L)'
;MKPRKLSHLWPQLLSLLPLGLLALAGCGGLGYSPGVSQAGFFITSTASDMSTNQQVSLSALALSGEPAPVRWSVESGDNAETLGEGRISAKGIYTPPNALSRNLVTVRVTAALRSDPSRSVAIALRIHPGFVQPLLPEVATLSLRSSLRASAQITEVGAGSVNWSLSSDAAGTGSSSGLGALTANNCEHFDQQYTTCTVTYTAPERLPSSSAVYLIAAVNGTQTIASSKILINDHGLNSTPAAHQAVQGKHALLGSSGGNDNDYDTYTTPAGKSYIADCCGGTLGALVEDDAGQKFILSNNHVFAESDQAKIGDVIDQPGLMDGACIPLSDASTRLHAVGRLRAYLPLSARSTNVDAALASIDPGAIDSSGAILELGSLHDGILAPAPPMTGEGETLEPDNFDMPVVKSGRTTGLTCSHISAVELAVKVNYYKDCAETQPYGAKIFHGQIAIEGADFTDSGDSGALVLDARNAEAIGMYFAGGTNGDGKTLSLVNPIHDVLSELGGAVGSPLQLVGTTKPHAITCIHYGQGGGRQTPVIPEIWRRRIQSVLSSTEYQQFLHRVPAGSILGAAAGASLDERGKPALILYVSAAHSNMPVPLVLDGVRTQVIVSTPAAIAQGKAPRAPLPPNGLHLSPSSLAHARQIAQRYTGQLMHDPAILGVGVAQSLDHPSEAALLVLVEVGRIPRHQPTTLDGLRVRYLHLQRFHVTRERSQQRPAPSSCSLSRIQPSTWKPQD
;
A
#
# COMPACT_ATOMS: atom_id res chain seq x y z
N MET A 1 29.73 -48.93 -47.63
CA MET A 1 30.91 -49.72 -47.19
C MET A 1 30.83 -49.92 -45.68
N LYS A 2 30.61 -51.16 -45.21
CA LYS A 2 30.95 -51.63 -43.85
C LYS A 2 32.44 -52.04 -43.86
N PRO A 3 33.09 -52.35 -42.71
CA PRO A 3 33.27 -51.61 -41.47
C PRO A 3 34.77 -51.65 -41.03
N ARG A 4 35.16 -51.08 -39.88
CA ARG A 4 36.29 -51.65 -39.11
C ARG A 4 36.14 -51.39 -37.60
N LYS A 5 35.95 -52.49 -36.89
CA LYS A 5 36.06 -52.65 -35.42
C LYS A 5 37.51 -52.51 -34.99
N LEU A 6 37.75 -52.12 -33.74
CA LEU A 6 38.73 -52.78 -32.86
C LEU A 6 38.41 -52.51 -31.37
N SER A 7 38.14 -53.63 -30.70
CA SER A 7 38.12 -53.93 -29.27
C SER A 7 39.51 -53.70 -28.64
N HIS A 8 39.78 -53.51 -27.35
CA HIS A 8 39.47 -54.23 -26.09
C HIS A 8 40.30 -53.46 -25.01
N LEU A 9 39.90 -53.26 -23.76
CA LEU A 9 40.31 -54.07 -22.58
C LEU A 9 39.82 -53.36 -21.30
N TRP A 10 39.19 -54.12 -20.40
CA TRP A 10 39.07 -53.84 -18.97
C TRP A 10 40.19 -54.56 -18.22
N PRO A 11 40.49 -54.16 -16.97
CA PRO A 11 40.07 -55.01 -15.86
C PRO A 11 39.49 -54.26 -14.64
N GLN A 12 38.92 -55.08 -13.77
CA GLN A 12 38.04 -54.86 -12.61
C GLN A 12 38.75 -54.30 -11.37
N LEU A 13 38.04 -53.61 -10.46
CA LEU A 13 37.71 -54.10 -9.10
C LEU A 13 36.93 -53.08 -8.23
N LEU A 14 35.81 -53.57 -7.69
CA LEU A 14 35.23 -53.42 -6.35
C LEU A 14 34.89 -52.04 -5.70
N SER A 15 33.57 -51.88 -5.51
CA SER A 15 32.85 -51.56 -4.26
C SER A 15 32.99 -50.19 -3.58
N LEU A 16 31.90 -49.40 -3.58
CA LEU A 16 31.01 -49.18 -2.42
C LEU A 16 29.91 -48.15 -2.77
N LEU A 17 28.65 -48.56 -2.66
CA LEU A 17 27.46 -47.69 -2.57
C LEU A 17 27.39 -47.10 -1.15
N PRO A 18 26.84 -45.88 -0.97
CA PRO A 18 25.44 -45.86 -0.56
C PRO A 18 24.55 -44.77 -1.18
N LEU A 19 23.28 -45.16 -1.23
CA LEU A 19 22.01 -44.45 -1.39
C LEU A 19 21.95 -42.94 -1.08
N GLY A 20 21.14 -42.23 -1.89
CA GLY A 20 20.47 -40.99 -1.46
C GLY A 20 20.03 -40.04 -2.57
N LEU A 21 19.25 -40.50 -3.56
CA LEU A 21 18.65 -39.62 -4.58
C LEU A 21 17.25 -39.19 -4.14
N LEU A 22 17.12 -37.92 -3.72
CA LEU A 22 15.84 -37.20 -3.66
C LEU A 22 15.85 -36.15 -4.78
N ALA A 23 15.13 -36.45 -5.85
CA ALA A 23 14.90 -35.54 -6.96
C ALA A 23 13.78 -34.56 -6.60
N LEU A 24 14.10 -33.26 -6.59
CA LEU A 24 13.10 -32.19 -6.67
C LEU A 24 13.07 -31.69 -8.12
N ALA A 25 11.91 -31.86 -8.75
CA ALA A 25 11.59 -31.29 -10.04
C ALA A 25 10.97 -29.90 -9.87
N GLY A 26 11.40 -28.94 -10.69
CA GLY A 26 10.55 -27.87 -11.21
C GLY A 26 10.58 -26.52 -10.49
N CYS A 27 11.52 -25.65 -10.87
CA CYS A 27 11.30 -24.22 -11.16
C CYS A 27 12.52 -23.66 -11.92
N GLY A 28 12.30 -22.62 -12.72
CA GLY A 28 13.17 -22.13 -13.81
C GLY A 28 14.66 -21.97 -13.49
N GLY A 29 15.47 -22.06 -14.56
CA GLY A 29 16.92 -22.14 -14.53
C GLY A 29 17.61 -21.17 -13.58
N LEU A 30 17.93 -21.66 -12.39
CA LEU A 30 18.97 -21.10 -11.55
C LEU A 30 20.31 -21.43 -12.20
N GLY A 31 21.07 -20.42 -12.59
CA GLY A 31 22.51 -20.54 -12.85
C GLY A 31 23.20 -20.90 -11.54
N TYR A 32 23.10 -22.15 -11.12
CA TYR A 32 23.73 -22.67 -9.92
C TYR A 32 25.15 -23.10 -10.29
N SER A 33 26.14 -22.30 -9.90
CA SER A 33 27.52 -22.79 -9.75
C SER A 33 27.69 -23.22 -8.30
N PRO A 34 27.67 -24.53 -7.97
CA PRO A 34 28.00 -24.99 -6.63
C PRO A 34 29.51 -24.87 -6.46
N GLY A 35 29.99 -23.69 -6.08
CA GLY A 35 31.32 -23.57 -5.49
C GLY A 35 31.26 -24.20 -4.11
N VAL A 36 31.82 -25.39 -3.92
CA VAL A 36 32.10 -25.92 -2.58
C VAL A 36 33.05 -24.93 -1.92
N SER A 37 32.50 -24.10 -1.05
CA SER A 37 33.24 -23.09 -0.30
C SER A 37 34.24 -23.80 0.63
N GLN A 38 35.53 -23.49 0.48
CA GLN A 38 36.56 -23.93 1.44
C GLN A 38 36.30 -23.36 2.86
N ALA A 39 35.40 -22.39 3.00
CA ALA A 39 34.99 -21.80 4.26
C ALA A 39 34.00 -22.67 5.08
N GLY A 40 33.47 -23.77 4.54
CA GLY A 40 32.65 -24.73 5.31
C GLY A 40 31.21 -24.30 5.59
N PHE A 41 30.73 -23.28 4.86
CA PHE A 41 29.35 -22.78 4.84
C PHE A 41 29.10 -22.11 3.48
N PHE A 42 27.84 -21.82 3.14
CA PHE A 42 27.45 -21.11 1.92
C PHE A 42 26.46 -19.99 2.22
N ILE A 43 26.33 -19.05 1.27
CA ILE A 43 25.36 -17.95 1.33
C ILE A 43 24.20 -18.28 0.40
N THR A 44 22.97 -18.08 0.87
CA THR A 44 21.76 -18.05 0.04
C THR A 44 21.19 -16.65 0.02
N SER A 45 20.61 -16.26 -1.12
CA SER A 45 19.98 -14.96 -1.31
C SER A 45 18.54 -15.12 -1.78
N THR A 46 17.65 -14.23 -1.35
CA THR A 46 16.30 -14.14 -1.92
C THR A 46 16.29 -13.61 -3.36
N ALA A 47 17.29 -12.80 -3.74
CA ALA A 47 17.50 -12.33 -5.11
C ALA A 47 18.98 -11.98 -5.35
N SER A 48 19.47 -12.14 -6.58
CA SER A 48 20.82 -11.71 -6.99
C SER A 48 20.80 -10.52 -7.95
N ASP A 49 19.61 -10.13 -8.41
CA ASP A 49 19.35 -9.00 -9.29
C ASP A 49 18.14 -8.24 -8.71
N MET A 50 18.28 -6.93 -8.51
CA MET A 50 17.31 -6.09 -7.78
C MET A 50 17.39 -4.64 -8.23
N SER A 51 16.37 -3.84 -7.91
CA SER A 51 16.46 -2.37 -8.00
C SER A 51 16.85 -1.75 -6.67
N THR A 52 17.21 -0.46 -6.66
CA THR A 52 17.41 0.31 -5.42
C THR A 52 16.17 0.38 -4.52
N ASN A 53 14.98 0.07 -5.05
CA ASN A 53 13.73 0.00 -4.26
C ASN A 53 13.57 -1.32 -3.50
N GLN A 54 14.44 -2.30 -3.72
CA GLN A 54 14.29 -3.64 -3.16
C GLN A 54 15.37 -3.95 -2.13
N GLN A 55 14.98 -4.68 -1.09
CA GLN A 55 15.90 -5.28 -0.14
C GLN A 55 16.12 -6.74 -0.44
N VAL A 56 17.27 -7.26 -0.04
CA VAL A 56 17.58 -8.68 -0.19
C VAL A 56 17.97 -9.30 1.14
N SER A 57 17.36 -10.44 1.45
CA SER A 57 17.72 -11.23 2.62
C SER A 57 18.77 -12.25 2.24
N LEU A 58 19.90 -12.18 2.93
CA LEU A 58 21.02 -13.11 2.83
C LEU A 58 21.07 -13.96 4.08
N SER A 59 21.22 -15.27 3.88
CA SER A 59 21.38 -16.24 4.96
C SER A 59 22.67 -17.02 4.76
N ALA A 60 23.40 -17.22 5.85
CA ALA A 60 24.58 -18.08 5.86
C ALA A 60 24.20 -19.43 6.47
N LEU A 61 24.47 -20.52 5.74
CA LEU A 61 24.11 -21.88 6.14
C LEU A 61 25.36 -22.75 6.20
N ALA A 62 25.54 -23.44 7.31
CA ALA A 62 26.57 -24.45 7.45
C ALA A 62 26.28 -25.63 6.50
N LEU A 63 27.27 -26.50 6.26
CA LEU A 63 27.07 -27.72 5.47
C LEU A 63 26.01 -28.66 6.07
N SER A 64 25.68 -28.51 7.37
CA SER A 64 24.60 -29.24 8.05
C SER A 64 23.20 -28.68 7.76
N GLY A 65 23.07 -27.52 7.12
CA GLY A 65 21.80 -26.82 6.89
C GLY A 65 21.38 -25.87 8.02
N GLU A 66 22.11 -25.85 9.14
CA GLU A 66 21.86 -24.93 10.25
C GLU A 66 22.43 -23.52 9.98
N PRO A 67 21.86 -22.45 10.59
CA PRO A 67 22.40 -21.10 10.47
C PRO A 67 23.87 -21.02 10.90
N ALA A 68 24.73 -20.52 10.00
CA ALA A 68 26.13 -20.27 10.30
C ALA A 68 26.29 -18.91 10.99
N PRO A 69 26.93 -18.83 12.17
CA PRO A 69 27.15 -17.56 12.85
C PRO A 69 28.23 -16.75 12.13
N VAL A 70 27.80 -15.74 11.36
CA VAL A 70 28.69 -14.90 10.54
C VAL A 70 28.69 -13.43 10.97
N ARG A 71 29.69 -12.69 10.51
CA ARG A 71 29.69 -11.23 10.40
C ARG A 71 29.50 -10.87 8.94
N TRP A 72 28.53 -10.00 8.68
CA TRP A 72 28.24 -9.48 7.35
C TRP A 72 29.00 -8.18 7.12
N SER A 73 29.52 -8.00 5.90
CA SER A 73 30.14 -6.76 5.46
C SER A 73 29.90 -6.55 3.96
N VAL A 74 29.77 -5.30 3.54
CA VAL A 74 29.92 -4.93 2.12
C VAL A 74 31.42 -4.76 1.87
N GLU A 75 31.98 -5.53 0.94
CA GLU A 75 33.43 -5.58 0.69
C GLU A 75 33.85 -4.54 -0.35
N SER A 76 33.12 -4.47 -1.46
CA SER A 76 33.42 -3.59 -2.59
C SER A 76 32.19 -3.48 -3.49
N GLY A 77 32.10 -2.41 -4.27
CA GLY A 77 31.22 -2.33 -5.42
C GLY A 77 31.82 -1.43 -6.48
N ASP A 78 31.10 -1.26 -7.58
CA ASP A 78 31.49 -0.38 -8.68
C ASP A 78 30.60 0.86 -8.79
N ASN A 79 29.89 1.22 -7.71
CA ASN A 79 29.22 2.52 -7.64
C ASN A 79 30.24 3.64 -7.46
N ALA A 80 29.80 4.89 -7.63
CA ALA A 80 30.63 6.01 -7.24
C ALA A 80 30.81 6.01 -5.72
N GLU A 81 32.04 6.16 -5.24
CA GLU A 81 32.36 6.23 -3.81
C GLU A 81 31.52 7.29 -3.07
N THR A 82 31.17 8.38 -3.77
CA THR A 82 30.32 9.46 -3.24
C THR A 82 28.86 9.06 -3.01
N LEU A 83 28.38 8.00 -3.65
CA LEU A 83 27.02 7.46 -3.53
C LEU A 83 26.97 6.22 -2.62
N GLY A 84 28.11 5.54 -2.45
CA GLY A 84 28.26 4.36 -1.60
C GLY A 84 27.67 3.08 -2.22
N GLU A 85 27.92 1.95 -1.55
CA GLU A 85 27.57 0.61 -2.04
C GLU A 85 26.36 0.00 -1.31
N GLY A 86 25.58 0.84 -0.62
CA GLY A 86 24.55 0.38 0.29
C GLY A 86 25.14 -0.17 1.59
N ARG A 87 24.37 -1.00 2.30
CA ARG A 87 24.81 -1.60 3.58
C ARG A 87 24.19 -2.97 3.80
N ILE A 88 24.73 -3.69 4.76
CA ILE A 88 24.14 -4.93 5.26
C ILE A 88 23.98 -4.92 6.77
N SER A 89 22.81 -5.34 7.24
CA SER A 89 22.53 -5.48 8.67
C SER A 89 23.19 -6.73 9.26
N ALA A 90 23.34 -6.77 10.58
CA ALA A 90 23.81 -7.95 11.29
C ALA A 90 22.95 -9.21 11.08
N LYS A 91 21.70 -9.05 10.60
CA LYS A 91 20.76 -10.14 10.28
C LYS A 91 20.85 -10.60 8.82
N GLY A 92 21.77 -10.06 8.02
CA GLY A 92 21.94 -10.43 6.61
C GLY A 92 20.98 -9.72 5.65
N ILE A 93 20.29 -8.67 6.10
CA ILE A 93 19.47 -7.86 5.19
C ILE A 93 20.35 -6.81 4.50
N TYR A 94 20.51 -6.94 3.19
CA TYR A 94 21.21 -5.97 2.33
C TYR A 94 20.23 -4.90 1.85
N THR A 95 20.63 -3.64 1.99
CA THR A 95 19.94 -2.48 1.41
C THR A 95 20.83 -1.84 0.35
N PRO A 96 20.36 -1.68 -0.89
CA PRO A 96 21.04 -0.89 -1.92
C PRO A 96 21.35 0.55 -1.48
N PRO A 97 22.29 1.24 -2.15
CA PRO A 97 22.42 2.69 -2.01
C PRO A 97 21.18 3.40 -2.57
N ASN A 98 20.91 4.61 -2.09
CA ASN A 98 19.76 5.40 -2.54
C ASN A 98 19.95 5.97 -3.97
N ALA A 99 21.18 5.97 -4.47
CA ALA A 99 21.53 6.47 -5.80
C ALA A 99 22.61 5.60 -6.45
N LEU A 100 22.53 5.46 -7.77
CA LEU A 100 23.52 4.79 -8.60
C LEU A 100 24.16 5.78 -9.57
N SER A 101 25.46 5.61 -9.79
CA SER A 101 26.24 6.36 -10.79
C SER A 101 26.04 5.85 -12.22
N ARG A 102 25.30 4.76 -12.38
CA ARG A 102 25.11 4.02 -13.63
C ARG A 102 23.92 3.06 -13.52
N ASN A 103 23.42 2.63 -14.67
CA ASN A 103 22.26 1.75 -14.80
C ASN A 103 22.44 0.30 -14.29
N LEU A 104 23.65 -0.11 -13.94
CA LEU A 104 23.92 -1.38 -13.26
C LEU A 104 25.16 -1.25 -12.38
N VAL A 105 24.98 -1.46 -11.08
CA VAL A 105 26.06 -1.57 -10.10
C VAL A 105 26.13 -3.01 -9.59
N THR A 106 27.33 -3.54 -9.43
CA THR A 106 27.62 -4.82 -8.80
C THR A 106 28.23 -4.59 -7.42
N VAL A 107 27.52 -5.02 -6.38
CA VAL A 107 28.00 -4.95 -4.99
C VAL A 107 28.36 -6.33 -4.48
N ARG A 108 29.54 -6.44 -3.87
CA ARG A 108 30.04 -7.66 -3.25
C ARG A 108 29.77 -7.64 -1.75
N VAL A 109 28.98 -8.59 -1.31
CA VAL A 109 28.66 -8.80 0.10
C VAL A 109 29.37 -10.05 0.60
N THR A 110 30.05 -9.92 1.74
CA THR A 110 30.86 -10.98 2.32
C THR A 110 30.31 -11.37 3.69
N ALA A 111 30.22 -12.67 3.92
CA ALA A 111 30.00 -13.26 5.23
C ALA A 111 31.31 -13.89 5.71
N ALA A 112 31.78 -13.52 6.90
CA ALA A 112 32.93 -14.14 7.55
C ALA A 112 32.47 -14.91 8.79
N LEU A 113 32.95 -16.15 9.01
CA LEU A 113 32.60 -16.90 10.22
C LEU A 113 33.03 -16.15 11.48
N ARG A 114 32.15 -16.09 12.49
CA ARG A 114 32.50 -15.46 13.78
C ARG A 114 33.60 -16.21 14.51
N SER A 115 33.66 -17.54 14.35
CA SER A 115 34.67 -18.40 14.97
C SER A 115 36.04 -18.31 14.30
N ASP A 116 36.07 -18.00 13.00
CA ASP A 116 37.30 -17.88 12.21
C ASP A 116 37.06 -16.91 11.04
N PRO A 117 37.38 -15.61 11.23
CA PRO A 117 37.14 -14.60 10.21
C PRO A 117 37.92 -14.80 8.90
N SER A 118 38.97 -15.65 8.88
CA SER A 118 39.70 -15.98 7.66
C SER A 118 38.86 -16.85 6.70
N ARG A 119 37.82 -17.51 7.22
CA ARG A 119 36.86 -18.31 6.46
C ARG A 119 35.66 -17.44 6.09
N SER A 120 35.69 -16.92 4.87
CA SER A 120 34.62 -16.07 4.33
C SER A 120 34.09 -16.57 2.99
N VAL A 121 32.85 -16.19 2.70
CA VAL A 121 32.18 -16.41 1.41
C VAL A 121 31.63 -15.07 0.96
N ALA A 122 31.72 -14.79 -0.34
CA ALA A 122 31.17 -13.58 -0.93
C ALA A 122 30.10 -13.91 -1.96
N ILE A 123 29.11 -13.03 -2.10
CA ILE A 123 28.10 -13.04 -3.15
C ILE A 123 28.10 -11.69 -3.86
N ALA A 124 27.91 -11.69 -5.18
CA ALA A 124 27.73 -10.48 -5.97
C ALA A 124 26.23 -10.22 -6.18
N LEU A 125 25.80 -9.00 -5.88
CA LEU A 125 24.44 -8.51 -6.08
C LEU A 125 24.45 -7.51 -7.23
N ARG A 126 23.54 -7.67 -8.19
CA ARG A 126 23.33 -6.75 -9.32
C ARG A 126 22.21 -5.79 -8.97
N ILE A 127 22.48 -4.50 -9.06
CA ILE A 127 21.59 -3.43 -8.59
C ILE A 127 21.31 -2.48 -9.75
N HIS A 128 20.04 -2.32 -10.06
CA HIS A 128 19.51 -1.42 -11.08
C HIS A 128 18.88 -0.17 -10.46
N PRO A 129 18.79 0.96 -11.19
CA PRO A 129 18.07 2.11 -10.71
C PRO A 129 16.60 1.76 -10.47
N GLY A 130 16.11 2.17 -9.31
CA GLY A 130 14.72 2.24 -8.92
C GLY A 130 14.11 3.62 -9.14
N PHE A 131 12.81 3.75 -8.88
CA PHE A 131 12.08 5.02 -8.86
C PHE A 131 12.17 5.65 -7.46
N VAL A 132 12.40 6.95 -7.37
CA VAL A 132 12.54 7.65 -6.07
C VAL A 132 11.20 7.69 -5.31
N GLN A 133 10.10 7.81 -6.05
CA GLN A 133 8.73 7.91 -5.56
C GLN A 133 7.77 7.33 -6.63
N PRO A 134 6.44 7.22 -6.38
CA PRO A 134 5.50 6.87 -7.42
C PRO A 134 5.63 7.80 -8.63
N LEU A 135 5.12 7.36 -9.77
CA LEU A 135 4.93 8.28 -10.88
C LEU A 135 4.02 9.42 -10.42
N LEU A 136 4.33 10.64 -10.82
CA LEU A 136 3.50 11.81 -10.52
C LEU A 136 2.75 12.22 -11.77
N PRO A 137 1.41 12.22 -11.79
CA PRO A 137 0.53 11.75 -10.71
C PRO A 137 0.46 10.21 -10.63
N GLU A 138 0.23 9.65 -9.44
CA GLU A 138 0.09 8.19 -9.27
C GLU A 138 -1.26 7.72 -9.82
N VAL A 139 -2.29 8.51 -9.54
CA VAL A 139 -3.63 8.31 -10.09
C VAL A 139 -4.14 9.63 -10.66
N ALA A 140 -4.92 9.53 -11.73
CA ALA A 140 -5.56 10.70 -12.33
C ALA A 140 -6.88 10.31 -12.98
N THR A 141 -7.79 11.26 -13.08
CA THR A 141 -8.98 11.13 -13.92
C THR A 141 -8.91 12.19 -15.00
N LEU A 142 -9.04 11.79 -16.26
CA LEU A 142 -8.98 12.68 -17.41
C LEU A 142 -10.18 12.47 -18.33
N SER A 143 -10.70 13.58 -18.83
CA SER A 143 -11.66 13.57 -19.91
C SER A 143 -11.00 13.27 -21.26
N LEU A 144 -11.80 12.83 -22.24
CA LEU A 144 -11.34 12.56 -23.59
C LEU A 144 -10.56 13.76 -24.16
N ARG A 145 -9.44 13.49 -24.85
CA ARG A 145 -8.53 14.48 -25.45
C ARG A 145 -7.80 15.41 -24.47
N SER A 146 -8.10 15.36 -23.17
CA SER A 146 -7.30 16.07 -22.16
C SER A 146 -5.91 15.46 -22.05
N SER A 147 -4.96 16.28 -21.62
CA SER A 147 -3.59 15.84 -21.42
C SER A 147 -3.17 16.08 -19.98
N LEU A 148 -2.32 15.19 -19.46
CA LEU A 148 -1.59 15.41 -18.23
C LEU A 148 -0.10 15.24 -18.49
N ARG A 149 0.71 16.00 -17.76
CA ARG A 149 2.15 15.78 -17.70
C ARG A 149 2.42 14.82 -16.56
N ALA A 150 3.11 13.73 -16.86
CA ALA A 150 3.60 12.78 -15.88
C ALA A 150 5.11 12.96 -15.71
N SER A 151 5.60 12.63 -14.51
CA SER A 151 7.03 12.61 -14.21
C SER A 151 7.42 11.34 -13.46
N ALA A 152 8.64 10.90 -13.72
CA ALA A 152 9.32 9.81 -13.07
C ALA A 152 10.66 10.34 -12.60
N GLN A 153 11.02 10.07 -11.34
CA GLN A 153 12.37 10.34 -10.86
C GLN A 153 13.04 9.00 -10.59
N ILE A 154 14.22 8.78 -11.17
CA ILE A 154 14.96 7.51 -11.02
C ILE A 154 16.24 7.74 -10.23
N THR A 155 16.64 6.72 -9.50
CA THR A 155 17.82 6.74 -8.61
C THR A 155 19.16 6.72 -9.36
N GLU A 156 19.17 6.88 -10.69
CA GLU A 156 20.41 7.09 -11.46
C GLU A 156 20.74 8.59 -11.51
N VAL A 157 22.00 8.92 -11.26
CA VAL A 157 22.48 10.31 -11.13
C VAL A 157 23.43 10.63 -12.27
N GLY A 158 23.27 11.81 -12.88
CA GLY A 158 24.06 12.25 -14.03
C GLY A 158 23.75 11.51 -15.35
N ALA A 159 22.93 10.46 -15.31
CA ALA A 159 22.55 9.65 -16.47
C ALA A 159 21.24 8.88 -16.20
N GLY A 160 20.88 7.99 -17.11
CA GLY A 160 19.69 7.13 -17.02
C GLY A 160 18.53 7.64 -17.85
N SER A 161 17.57 6.79 -18.16
CA SER A 161 16.38 7.19 -18.92
C SER A 161 15.20 6.28 -18.60
N VAL A 162 14.00 6.80 -18.84
CA VAL A 162 12.75 6.05 -18.71
C VAL A 162 12.13 5.85 -20.09
N ASN A 163 11.75 4.60 -20.37
CA ASN A 163 10.90 4.27 -21.51
C ASN A 163 9.44 4.31 -21.05
N TRP A 164 8.64 5.14 -21.71
CA TRP A 164 7.22 5.28 -21.42
C TRP A 164 6.37 4.43 -22.36
N SER A 165 5.35 3.79 -21.83
CA SER A 165 4.38 3.02 -22.60
C SER A 165 2.98 3.08 -21.98
N LEU A 166 1.97 2.67 -22.74
CA LEU A 166 0.60 2.57 -22.27
C LEU A 166 0.17 1.11 -22.21
N SER A 167 -0.55 0.74 -21.16
CA SER A 167 -1.08 -0.61 -20.94
C SER A 167 -2.51 -0.57 -20.41
N SER A 168 -3.26 -1.64 -20.64
CA SER A 168 -4.56 -1.87 -20.01
C SER A 168 -4.44 -2.47 -18.59
N ASP A 169 -3.23 -2.74 -18.11
CA ASP A 169 -2.93 -3.23 -16.76
C ASP A 169 -1.68 -2.56 -16.15
N ALA A 170 -1.59 -2.58 -14.81
CA ALA A 170 -0.46 -2.00 -14.07
C ALA A 170 0.88 -2.73 -14.29
N ALA A 171 0.83 -4.00 -14.72
CA ALA A 171 2.02 -4.82 -14.97
C ALA A 171 2.71 -4.48 -16.30
N GLY A 172 2.09 -3.65 -17.14
CA GLY A 172 2.60 -3.34 -18.47
C GLY A 172 2.50 -4.49 -19.47
N THR A 173 1.70 -5.52 -19.16
CA THR A 173 1.50 -6.71 -20.00
C THR A 173 0.22 -6.67 -20.83
N GLY A 174 -0.64 -5.69 -20.55
CA GLY A 174 -1.92 -5.50 -21.19
C GLY A 174 -1.83 -4.98 -22.63
N SER A 175 -2.99 -4.80 -23.25
CA SER A 175 -3.08 -4.19 -24.58
C SER A 175 -2.69 -2.71 -24.50
N SER A 176 -1.95 -2.22 -25.50
CA SER A 176 -1.64 -0.79 -25.67
C SER A 176 -2.55 -0.08 -26.68
N SER A 177 -3.44 -0.83 -27.35
CA SER A 177 -4.23 -0.33 -28.47
C SER A 177 -5.34 0.62 -28.03
N GLY A 178 -5.40 1.81 -28.65
CA GLY A 178 -6.49 2.76 -28.46
C GLY A 178 -6.49 3.47 -27.10
N LEU A 179 -5.36 3.44 -26.38
CA LEU A 179 -5.26 4.00 -25.03
C LEU A 179 -4.84 5.47 -24.99
N GLY A 180 -4.64 6.13 -26.13
CA GLY A 180 -4.21 7.52 -26.21
C GLY A 180 -2.82 7.66 -26.86
N ALA A 181 -2.14 8.76 -26.56
CA ALA A 181 -0.83 9.08 -27.13
C ALA A 181 0.15 9.58 -26.06
N LEU A 182 1.42 9.32 -26.28
CA LEU A 182 2.54 9.84 -25.47
C LEU A 182 3.36 10.80 -26.33
N THR A 183 3.66 11.96 -25.80
CA THR A 183 4.48 12.99 -26.45
C THR A 183 5.45 13.62 -25.46
N ALA A 184 6.39 14.44 -25.97
CA ALA A 184 7.29 15.25 -25.15
C ALA A 184 8.06 14.45 -24.07
N ASN A 185 8.62 13.29 -24.42
CA ASN A 185 9.51 12.55 -23.54
C ASN A 185 10.85 13.28 -23.40
N ASN A 186 11.16 13.71 -22.18
CA ASN A 186 12.41 14.39 -21.86
C ASN A 186 12.94 13.87 -20.52
N CYS A 187 14.24 13.57 -20.45
CA CYS A 187 14.92 13.30 -19.20
C CYS A 187 15.93 14.41 -18.92
N GLU A 188 15.81 15.03 -17.77
CA GLU A 188 16.74 16.03 -17.28
C GLU A 188 17.78 15.32 -16.40
N HIS A 189 19.04 15.50 -16.76
CA HIS A 189 20.18 14.98 -16.04
C HIS A 189 20.89 16.11 -15.34
N PHE A 190 21.20 15.88 -14.08
CA PHE A 190 22.02 16.76 -13.29
C PHE A 190 23.13 15.92 -12.70
N ASP A 191 24.35 16.45 -12.68
CA ASP A 191 25.55 15.71 -12.26
C ASP A 191 25.43 15.10 -10.85
N GLN A 192 24.48 15.57 -10.05
CA GLN A 192 24.31 15.21 -8.64
C GLN A 192 22.87 15.22 -8.15
N GLN A 193 21.90 15.24 -9.05
CA GLN A 193 20.51 15.03 -8.68
C GLN A 193 20.00 13.80 -9.42
N TYR A 194 18.95 13.21 -8.87
CA TYR A 194 18.25 12.12 -9.54
C TYR A 194 17.77 12.56 -10.92
N THR A 195 17.94 11.68 -11.90
CA THR A 195 17.39 11.92 -13.23
C THR A 195 15.88 11.99 -13.15
N THR A 196 15.33 13.08 -13.69
CA THR A 196 13.89 13.32 -13.75
C THR A 196 13.43 13.23 -15.19
N CYS A 197 12.61 12.24 -15.50
CA CYS A 197 12.01 12.05 -16.81
C CYS A 197 10.56 12.50 -16.79
N THR A 198 10.12 13.20 -17.83
CA THR A 198 8.74 13.64 -17.99
C THR A 198 8.18 13.19 -19.32
N VAL A 199 6.87 12.94 -19.36
CA VAL A 199 6.11 12.64 -20.57
C VAL A 199 4.76 13.34 -20.51
N THR A 200 4.23 13.73 -21.66
CA THR A 200 2.84 14.18 -21.74
C THR A 200 1.99 13.04 -22.27
N TYR A 201 1.01 12.61 -21.48
CA TYR A 201 -0.03 11.69 -21.90
C TYR A 201 -1.25 12.48 -22.37
N THR A 202 -1.79 12.11 -23.52
CA THR A 202 -3.05 12.64 -24.07
C THR A 202 -4.08 11.52 -24.16
N ALA A 203 -5.21 11.72 -23.48
CA ALA A 203 -6.32 10.78 -23.46
C ALA A 203 -6.89 10.54 -24.87
N PRO A 204 -7.40 9.32 -25.16
CA PRO A 204 -7.93 8.98 -26.47
C PRO A 204 -9.18 9.81 -26.83
N GLU A 205 -9.55 9.77 -28.09
CA GLU A 205 -10.76 10.43 -28.60
C GLU A 205 -12.07 9.72 -28.24
N ARG A 206 -11.98 8.45 -27.83
CA ARG A 206 -13.11 7.58 -27.47
C ARG A 206 -12.74 6.78 -26.22
N LEU A 207 -13.74 6.45 -25.42
CA LEU A 207 -13.53 5.65 -24.21
C LEU A 207 -12.90 4.29 -24.56
N PRO A 208 -11.79 3.91 -23.88
CA PRO A 208 -11.18 2.59 -24.04
C PRO A 208 -12.06 1.53 -23.36
N SER A 209 -11.96 0.27 -23.82
CA SER A 209 -12.74 -0.84 -23.25
C SER A 209 -12.44 -1.13 -21.79
N SER A 210 -11.26 -0.75 -21.30
CA SER A 210 -10.83 -0.92 -19.90
C SER A 210 -11.30 0.21 -18.98
N SER A 211 -11.76 1.35 -19.52
CA SER A 211 -12.03 2.64 -18.82
C SER A 211 -10.85 3.23 -18.02
N ALA A 212 -9.86 2.42 -17.66
CA ALA A 212 -8.59 2.80 -17.08
C ALA A 212 -7.45 2.56 -18.09
N VAL A 213 -6.50 3.49 -18.12
CA VAL A 213 -5.24 3.43 -18.86
C VAL A 213 -4.11 3.46 -17.84
N TYR A 214 -3.13 2.57 -18.00
CA TYR A 214 -1.93 2.57 -17.17
C TYR A 214 -0.78 3.18 -17.96
N LEU A 215 -0.23 4.28 -17.45
CA LEU A 215 1.01 4.85 -17.93
C LEU A 215 2.16 4.13 -17.25
N ILE A 216 2.96 3.40 -18.03
CA ILE A 216 4.07 2.59 -17.53
C ILE A 216 5.38 3.31 -17.83
N ALA A 217 6.16 3.53 -16.78
CA ALA A 217 7.55 3.95 -16.85
C ALA A 217 8.45 2.74 -16.60
N ALA A 218 9.35 2.43 -17.52
CA ALA A 218 10.36 1.40 -17.35
C ALA A 218 11.76 2.03 -17.35
N VAL A 219 12.56 1.79 -16.32
CA VAL A 219 13.96 2.20 -16.33
C VAL A 219 14.66 1.46 -17.47
N ASN A 220 15.22 2.21 -18.41
CA ASN A 220 15.67 1.69 -19.70
C ASN A 220 16.71 0.58 -19.51
N GLY A 221 16.53 -0.56 -20.19
CA GLY A 221 17.44 -1.70 -20.07
C GLY A 221 17.30 -2.54 -18.80
N THR A 222 16.25 -2.33 -17.99
CA THR A 222 15.97 -3.07 -16.75
C THR A 222 14.54 -3.64 -16.74
N GLN A 223 14.20 -4.45 -15.73
CA GLN A 223 12.83 -4.90 -15.46
C GLN A 223 12.10 -4.00 -14.45
N THR A 224 12.74 -2.92 -13.99
CA THR A 224 12.17 -2.02 -13.00
C THR A 224 11.13 -1.13 -13.65
N ILE A 225 9.88 -1.29 -13.23
CA ILE A 225 8.74 -0.50 -13.70
C ILE A 225 8.05 0.23 -12.56
N ALA A 226 7.43 1.36 -12.89
CA ALA A 226 6.40 2.02 -12.10
C ALA A 226 5.21 2.33 -13.00
N SER A 227 4.01 2.41 -12.42
CA SER A 227 2.78 2.64 -13.17
C SER A 227 1.92 3.72 -12.53
N SER A 228 1.32 4.56 -13.36
CA SER A 228 0.26 5.50 -12.98
C SER A 228 -1.06 5.03 -13.57
N LYS A 229 -2.14 5.10 -12.78
CA LYS A 229 -3.48 4.67 -13.20
C LYS A 229 -4.35 5.87 -13.54
N ILE A 230 -4.75 5.95 -14.80
CA ILE A 230 -5.50 7.08 -15.34
C ILE A 230 -6.89 6.61 -15.75
N LEU A 231 -7.94 7.07 -15.07
CA LEU A 231 -9.32 6.85 -15.49
C LEU A 231 -9.67 7.79 -16.62
N ILE A 232 -10.26 7.25 -17.68
CA ILE A 232 -10.72 8.02 -18.83
C ILE A 232 -12.23 8.13 -18.79
N ASN A 233 -12.75 9.35 -18.91
CA ASN A 233 -14.18 9.61 -18.89
C ASN A 233 -14.64 10.49 -20.06
N ASP A 234 -15.93 10.40 -20.39
CA ASP A 234 -16.60 11.14 -21.46
C ASP A 234 -17.49 12.30 -20.95
N HIS A 235 -17.57 12.50 -19.64
CA HIS A 235 -18.36 13.55 -18.99
C HIS A 235 -17.54 14.80 -18.63
N GLY A 236 -16.30 14.91 -19.13
CA GLY A 236 -15.51 16.14 -19.05
C GLY A 236 -14.72 16.32 -17.75
N LEU A 237 -14.67 15.34 -16.86
CA LEU A 237 -14.00 15.46 -15.57
C LEU A 237 -12.47 15.31 -15.68
N ASN A 238 -11.73 16.28 -15.14
CA ASN A 238 -10.30 16.19 -14.90
C ASN A 238 -10.01 16.39 -13.40
N SER A 239 -9.33 15.44 -12.79
CA SER A 239 -8.86 15.51 -11.39
C SER A 239 -7.46 14.90 -11.32
N THR A 240 -6.52 15.65 -10.73
CA THR A 240 -5.11 15.25 -10.64
C THR A 240 -4.46 15.75 -9.35
N PRO A 241 -3.57 14.97 -8.73
CA PRO A 241 -2.75 15.38 -7.58
C PRO A 241 -1.90 16.65 -7.78
N ALA A 242 -1.67 17.10 -9.02
CA ALA A 242 -0.77 18.22 -9.32
C ALA A 242 -1.17 19.52 -8.58
N ALA A 243 -2.46 19.82 -8.46
CA ALA A 243 -2.93 20.99 -7.72
C ALA A 243 -2.71 20.86 -6.20
N HIS A 244 -2.70 19.63 -5.69
CA HIS A 244 -2.50 19.33 -4.27
C HIS A 244 -1.03 19.48 -3.87
N GLN A 245 -0.11 19.18 -4.78
CA GLN A 245 1.35 19.27 -4.57
C GLN A 245 1.92 20.65 -4.90
N ALA A 246 1.15 21.51 -5.58
CA ALA A 246 1.60 22.82 -6.00
C ALA A 246 1.86 23.76 -4.82
N VAL A 247 2.83 24.66 -4.99
CA VAL A 247 2.98 25.83 -4.13
C VAL A 247 1.74 26.70 -4.26
N GLN A 248 1.07 26.98 -3.15
CA GLN A 248 -0.10 27.84 -3.11
C GLN A 248 0.27 29.22 -2.60
N GLY A 249 -0.55 30.20 -3.00
CA GLY A 249 -0.40 31.58 -2.54
C GLY A 249 -0.97 31.77 -1.13
N LYS A 250 -1.28 33.03 -0.81
CA LYS A 250 -2.05 33.36 0.39
C LYS A 250 -3.41 32.67 0.35
N HIS A 251 -3.95 32.34 1.52
CA HIS A 251 -5.19 31.58 1.67
C HIS A 251 -5.11 30.20 0.98
N ALA A 252 -4.04 29.47 1.25
CA ALA A 252 -3.87 28.12 0.76
C ALA A 252 -5.07 27.24 1.19
N LEU A 253 -5.48 26.38 0.26
CA LEU A 253 -6.57 25.44 0.41
C LEU A 253 -6.07 24.16 1.08
N LEU A 254 -6.96 23.52 1.84
CA LEU A 254 -6.72 22.23 2.46
C LEU A 254 -6.83 21.09 1.42
N GLY A 255 -6.52 19.86 1.84
CA GLY A 255 -6.32 18.73 0.93
C GLY A 255 -5.03 18.85 0.11
N SER A 256 -4.21 19.86 0.40
CA SER A 256 -2.92 20.12 -0.22
C SER A 256 -1.78 19.56 0.61
N SER A 257 -0.60 19.52 0.00
CA SER A 257 0.65 19.11 0.63
C SER A 257 1.03 20.01 1.81
N GLY A 258 1.52 19.40 2.89
CA GLY A 258 2.14 20.10 4.01
C GLY A 258 2.79 19.14 4.99
N GLY A 259 3.64 19.65 5.86
CA GLY A 259 4.34 18.84 6.86
C GLY A 259 5.03 19.70 7.90
N ASN A 260 5.85 19.07 8.75
CA ASN A 260 6.77 19.79 9.61
C ASN A 260 8.07 20.09 8.85
N ASP A 261 8.54 21.33 8.91
CA ASP A 261 9.75 21.80 8.22
C ASP A 261 11.03 21.07 8.69
N ASN A 262 10.97 20.36 9.82
CA ASN A 262 12.08 19.56 10.36
C ASN A 262 11.98 18.06 10.02
N ASP A 263 10.94 17.60 9.34
CA ASP A 263 10.71 16.16 9.10
C ASP A 263 11.53 15.64 7.91
N TYR A 264 12.84 15.59 8.13
CA TYR A 264 13.81 15.12 7.15
C TYR A 264 14.96 14.35 7.80
N ASP A 265 15.45 13.37 7.07
CA ASP A 265 16.62 12.60 7.47
C ASP A 265 17.88 13.31 7.01
N THR A 266 18.95 13.22 7.81
CA THR A 266 20.27 13.69 7.38
C THR A 266 21.25 12.53 7.29
N TYR A 267 22.19 12.64 6.35
CA TYR A 267 23.36 11.77 6.31
C TYR A 267 24.63 12.60 6.45
N THR A 268 25.56 12.09 7.25
CA THR A 268 26.89 12.66 7.42
C THR A 268 27.93 11.77 6.76
N THR A 269 28.61 12.31 5.77
CA THR A 269 29.72 11.63 5.07
C THR A 269 30.87 11.30 6.02
N PRO A 270 31.75 10.33 5.69
CA PRO A 270 32.98 10.06 6.47
C PRO A 270 33.90 11.28 6.64
N ALA A 271 33.80 12.26 5.72
CA ALA A 271 34.53 13.52 5.79
C ALA A 271 33.87 14.59 6.69
N GLY A 272 32.76 14.28 7.36
CA GLY A 272 32.08 15.14 8.32
C GLY A 272 31.05 16.13 7.74
N LYS A 273 30.77 16.08 6.43
CA LYS A 273 29.74 16.92 5.78
C LYS A 273 28.36 16.26 5.89
N SER A 274 27.35 16.99 6.39
CA SER A 274 25.95 16.56 6.46
C SER A 274 25.11 17.11 5.31
N TYR A 275 24.10 16.37 4.87
CA TYR A 275 23.08 16.78 3.91
C TYR A 275 21.73 16.11 4.22
N ILE A 276 20.64 16.65 3.69
CA ILE A 276 19.30 16.04 3.77
C ILE A 276 19.26 14.84 2.84
N ALA A 277 18.92 13.67 3.37
CA ALA A 277 18.93 12.37 2.71
C ALA A 277 17.54 11.95 2.20
N ASP A 278 16.50 12.30 2.93
CA ASP A 278 15.11 11.93 2.68
C ASP A 278 14.22 12.94 3.41
N CYS A 279 12.97 13.12 2.99
CA CYS A 279 12.03 13.99 3.69
C CYS A 279 10.60 13.45 3.66
N CYS A 280 9.82 13.86 4.65
CA CYS A 280 8.46 13.41 4.89
C CYS A 280 7.48 14.56 4.68
N GLY A 281 6.20 14.24 4.86
CA GLY A 281 5.10 15.16 4.70
C GLY A 281 3.79 14.40 4.53
N GLY A 282 2.71 15.14 4.40
CA GLY A 282 1.39 14.59 4.24
C GLY A 282 0.43 15.62 3.68
N THR A 283 -0.79 15.58 4.19
CA THR A 283 -1.88 16.45 3.77
C THR A 283 -2.22 17.43 4.90
N LEU A 284 -2.38 18.71 4.54
CA LEU A 284 -3.10 19.69 5.36
C LEU A 284 -4.59 19.33 5.32
N GLY A 285 -5.04 18.58 6.33
CA GLY A 285 -6.28 17.82 6.27
C GLY A 285 -7.55 18.65 6.29
N ALA A 286 -7.78 19.32 7.42
CA ALA A 286 -8.98 20.09 7.68
C ALA A 286 -8.68 21.31 8.56
N LEU A 287 -9.64 22.21 8.67
CA LEU A 287 -9.65 23.23 9.72
C LEU A 287 -10.58 22.76 10.84
N VAL A 288 -10.09 22.89 12.07
CA VAL A 288 -10.91 22.76 13.28
C VAL A 288 -10.86 24.06 14.07
N GLU A 289 -11.89 24.31 14.87
CA GLU A 289 -11.97 25.46 15.75
C GLU A 289 -12.39 25.05 17.15
N ASP A 290 -11.89 25.79 18.14
CA ASP A 290 -12.31 25.67 19.53
C ASP A 290 -13.48 26.62 19.87
N ASP A 291 -14.03 26.50 21.08
CA ASP A 291 -15.15 27.32 21.56
C ASP A 291 -14.81 28.82 21.65
N ALA A 292 -13.52 29.17 21.65
CA ALA A 292 -13.05 30.56 21.62
C ALA A 292 -12.92 31.11 20.18
N GLY A 293 -13.20 30.29 19.16
CA GLY A 293 -13.06 30.63 17.74
C GLY A 293 -11.62 30.59 17.24
N GLN A 294 -10.68 30.03 18.01
CA GLN A 294 -9.31 29.83 17.55
C GLN A 294 -9.29 28.63 16.59
N LYS A 295 -8.81 28.89 15.37
CA LYS A 295 -8.69 27.88 14.33
C LYS A 295 -7.32 27.20 14.34
N PHE A 296 -7.32 25.93 13.96
CA PHE A 296 -6.13 25.09 13.83
C PHE A 296 -6.19 24.28 12.54
N ILE A 297 -5.04 24.00 11.95
CA ILE A 297 -4.89 23.01 10.88
C ILE A 297 -4.81 21.63 11.54
N LEU A 298 -5.62 20.70 11.08
CA LEU A 298 -5.62 19.30 11.48
C LEU A 298 -4.80 18.45 10.50
N SER A 299 -3.93 17.58 11.02
CA SER A 299 -3.27 16.51 10.27
C SER A 299 -2.91 15.35 11.21
N ASN A 300 -2.19 14.34 10.73
CA ASN A 300 -1.68 13.26 11.56
C ASN A 300 -0.51 13.72 12.46
N ASN A 301 -0.30 13.02 13.57
CA ASN A 301 0.90 13.17 14.40
C ASN A 301 2.14 12.84 13.57
N HIS A 302 2.14 11.75 12.81
CA HIS A 302 3.33 11.42 12.02
C HIS A 302 3.63 12.41 10.87
N VAL A 303 2.74 13.38 10.59
CA VAL A 303 2.93 14.43 9.58
C VAL A 303 3.38 15.75 10.20
N PHE A 304 2.76 16.19 11.31
CA PHE A 304 3.11 17.46 11.97
C PHE A 304 4.06 17.30 13.16
N ALA A 305 4.06 16.14 13.80
CA ALA A 305 4.79 15.86 15.02
C ALA A 305 5.91 14.83 14.86
N GLU A 306 6.28 14.46 13.63
CA GLU A 306 7.44 13.61 13.31
C GLU A 306 7.43 12.27 14.08
N SER A 307 6.25 11.67 14.25
CA SER A 307 6.05 10.48 15.09
C SER A 307 6.53 10.70 16.55
N ASP A 308 5.98 11.73 17.22
CA ASP A 308 6.32 12.23 18.57
C ASP A 308 7.70 12.90 18.73
N GLN A 309 8.43 13.18 17.64
CA GLN A 309 9.79 13.74 17.72
C GLN A 309 9.82 15.28 17.65
N ALA A 310 8.77 15.89 17.09
CA ALA A 310 8.69 17.34 16.97
C ALA A 310 8.51 18.04 18.31
N LYS A 311 8.79 19.34 18.31
CA LYS A 311 8.57 20.25 19.43
C LYS A 311 7.38 21.15 19.15
N ILE A 312 6.55 21.37 20.17
CA ILE A 312 5.51 22.40 20.10
C ILE A 312 6.16 23.74 19.71
N GLY A 313 5.61 24.38 18.69
CA GLY A 313 6.14 25.60 18.07
C GLY A 313 6.91 25.39 16.77
N ASP A 314 7.25 24.16 16.40
CA ASP A 314 7.89 23.84 15.11
C ASP A 314 7.02 24.31 13.93
N VAL A 315 7.67 24.72 12.85
CA VAL A 315 7.00 25.34 11.70
C VAL A 315 6.34 24.28 10.83
N ILE A 316 5.12 24.57 10.39
CA ILE A 316 4.41 23.79 9.38
C ILE A 316 4.49 24.50 8.03
N ASP A 317 4.88 23.78 6.99
CA ASP A 317 5.13 24.29 5.64
C ASP A 317 3.99 23.93 4.65
N GLN A 318 3.87 24.76 3.60
CA GLN A 318 3.05 24.50 2.42
C GLN A 318 3.84 24.91 1.15
N PRO A 319 3.98 24.00 0.17
CA PRO A 319 3.70 22.57 0.29
C PRO A 319 4.66 21.92 1.30
N GLY A 320 4.47 20.65 1.62
CA GLY A 320 5.42 19.92 2.47
C GLY A 320 6.78 19.74 1.79
N LEU A 321 7.82 19.47 2.58
CA LEU A 321 9.19 19.21 2.11
C LEU A 321 9.27 18.27 0.89
N MET A 322 8.43 17.22 0.84
CA MET A 322 8.37 16.28 -0.29
C MET A 322 8.11 16.96 -1.65
N ASP A 323 7.31 18.01 -1.70
CA ASP A 323 7.05 18.78 -2.94
C ASP A 323 7.93 20.05 -3.03
N GLY A 324 8.67 20.35 -1.96
CA GLY A 324 9.71 21.38 -1.88
C GLY A 324 11.10 20.91 -2.28
N ALA A 325 11.24 19.72 -2.86
CA ALA A 325 12.52 19.07 -3.16
C ALA A 325 13.41 18.87 -1.90
N CYS A 326 12.79 18.65 -0.74
CA CYS A 326 13.42 18.55 0.57
C CYS A 326 14.29 19.77 0.93
N ILE A 327 13.90 20.97 0.49
CA ILE A 327 14.59 22.24 0.81
C ILE A 327 13.81 22.97 1.92
N PRO A 328 14.24 22.89 3.19
CA PRO A 328 13.51 23.48 4.32
C PRO A 328 13.50 25.01 4.27
N LEU A 329 12.60 25.63 5.03
CA LEU A 329 12.41 27.08 5.12
C LEU A 329 13.65 27.84 5.61
N SER A 330 14.57 27.16 6.29
CA SER A 330 15.86 27.73 6.70
C SER A 330 16.84 27.97 5.53
N ASP A 331 16.61 27.33 4.38
CA ASP A 331 17.41 27.53 3.17
C ASP A 331 16.81 28.66 2.31
N ALA A 332 17.63 29.63 1.92
CA ALA A 332 17.20 30.80 1.14
C ALA A 332 16.71 30.47 -0.28
N SER A 333 16.98 29.27 -0.79
CA SER A 333 16.52 28.80 -2.10
C SER A 333 15.14 28.13 -2.07
N THR A 334 14.56 27.95 -0.88
CA THR A 334 13.25 27.33 -0.71
C THR A 334 12.14 28.08 -1.44
N ARG A 335 11.15 27.33 -1.92
CA ARG A 335 9.88 27.86 -2.47
C ARG A 335 8.71 27.60 -1.54
N LEU A 336 8.98 27.06 -0.36
CA LEU A 336 7.98 26.73 0.65
C LEU A 336 7.56 28.00 1.39
N HIS A 337 6.38 27.93 2.01
CA HIS A 337 5.86 28.99 2.87
C HIS A 337 5.42 28.41 4.20
N ALA A 338 5.72 29.11 5.29
CA ALA A 338 5.15 28.77 6.60
C ALA A 338 3.64 29.05 6.58
N VAL A 339 2.86 28.08 7.04
CA VAL A 339 1.40 28.22 7.19
C VAL A 339 0.92 28.16 8.63
N GLY A 340 1.81 27.77 9.54
CA GLY A 340 1.47 27.63 10.94
C GLY A 340 2.59 27.06 11.80
N ARG A 341 2.23 26.70 13.02
CA ARG A 341 3.14 26.09 14.00
C ARG A 341 2.48 24.98 14.77
N LEU A 342 3.19 23.87 15.00
CA LEU A 342 2.71 22.75 15.79
C LEU A 342 2.23 23.24 17.17
N ARG A 343 0.98 22.98 17.52
CA ARG A 343 0.32 23.46 18.73
C ARG A 343 0.05 22.35 19.74
N ALA A 344 -0.36 21.18 19.25
CA ALA A 344 -0.66 20.00 20.05
C ALA A 344 -0.57 18.74 19.18
N TYR A 345 -0.29 17.60 19.80
CA TYR A 345 -0.38 16.30 19.18
C TYR A 345 -0.71 15.24 20.22
N LEU A 346 -1.27 14.12 19.77
CA LEU A 346 -1.57 12.98 20.62
C LEU A 346 -0.40 11.99 20.55
N PRO A 347 0.32 11.73 21.66
CA PRO A 347 1.53 10.92 21.61
C PRO A 347 1.23 9.49 21.14
N LEU A 348 1.90 9.02 20.10
CA LEU A 348 1.83 7.65 19.60
C LEU A 348 2.41 6.65 20.61
N SER A 349 3.40 7.07 21.41
CA SER A 349 3.94 6.24 22.50
C SER A 349 2.94 6.03 23.66
N ALA A 350 1.95 6.89 23.82
CA ALA A 350 0.98 6.78 24.89
C ALA A 350 -0.09 5.72 24.57
N ARG A 351 -0.40 4.88 25.56
CA ARG A 351 -1.51 3.91 25.48
C ARG A 351 -2.88 4.56 25.68
N SER A 352 -2.92 5.76 26.25
CA SER A 352 -4.15 6.49 26.54
C SER A 352 -4.76 7.16 25.31
N THR A 353 -3.99 7.32 24.24
CA THR A 353 -4.46 7.90 22.98
C THR A 353 -4.78 6.80 21.98
N ASN A 354 -5.81 6.99 21.15
CA ASN A 354 -6.30 6.00 20.20
C ASN A 354 -6.42 6.55 18.76
N VAL A 355 -5.84 7.72 18.50
CA VAL A 355 -5.76 8.31 17.16
C VAL A 355 -4.36 8.83 16.85
N ASP A 356 -4.06 8.98 15.57
CA ASP A 356 -2.84 9.58 15.06
C ASP A 356 -3.17 10.99 14.57
N ALA A 357 -3.07 11.99 15.44
CA ALA A 357 -3.52 13.33 15.12
C ALA A 357 -2.69 14.44 15.80
N ALA A 358 -2.61 15.57 15.12
CA ALA A 358 -1.93 16.78 15.57
C ALA A 358 -2.61 18.04 15.01
N LEU A 359 -2.39 19.14 15.72
CA LEU A 359 -2.90 20.46 15.41
C LEU A 359 -1.77 21.46 15.23
N ALA A 360 -1.90 22.34 14.25
CA ALA A 360 -1.06 23.51 14.07
C ALA A 360 -1.87 24.80 14.22
N SER A 361 -1.36 25.79 14.95
CA SER A 361 -1.89 27.16 14.91
C SER A 361 -1.66 27.77 13.54
N ILE A 362 -2.57 28.62 13.08
CA ILE A 362 -2.53 29.20 11.72
C ILE A 362 -1.81 30.54 11.71
N ASP A 363 -0.89 30.73 10.76
CA ASP A 363 -0.30 32.04 10.51
C ASP A 363 -1.34 32.95 9.80
N PRO A 364 -1.47 34.24 10.18
CA PRO A 364 -2.52 35.11 9.65
C PRO A 364 -2.55 35.18 8.10
N GLY A 365 -3.68 34.78 7.52
CA GLY A 365 -3.89 34.79 6.06
C GLY A 365 -3.20 33.64 5.30
N ALA A 366 -2.60 32.68 6.00
CA ALA A 366 -1.94 31.54 5.37
C ALA A 366 -2.94 30.54 4.77
N ILE A 367 -4.03 30.23 5.49
CA ILE A 367 -5.05 29.25 5.07
C ILE A 367 -6.39 29.94 4.76
N ASP A 368 -7.13 29.39 3.81
CA ASP A 368 -8.53 29.79 3.56
C ASP A 368 -9.40 29.53 4.80
N SER A 369 -10.00 30.59 5.34
CA SER A 369 -10.69 30.54 6.62
C SER A 369 -12.06 29.86 6.58
N SER A 370 -12.59 29.53 5.39
CA SER A 370 -13.83 28.78 5.23
C SER A 370 -13.66 27.28 5.48
N GLY A 371 -12.41 26.78 5.51
CA GLY A 371 -12.13 25.35 5.58
C GLY A 371 -12.22 24.65 4.23
N ALA A 372 -12.11 25.39 3.12
CA ALA A 372 -12.21 24.82 1.77
C ALA A 372 -11.09 23.80 1.50
N ILE A 373 -11.50 22.61 1.06
CA ILE A 373 -10.62 21.52 0.64
C ILE A 373 -10.67 21.40 -0.88
N LEU A 374 -9.51 21.16 -1.51
CA LEU A 374 -9.38 20.96 -2.95
C LEU A 374 -10.32 19.87 -3.48
N GLU A 375 -10.88 20.10 -4.67
CA GLU A 375 -11.70 19.15 -5.44
C GLU A 375 -13.01 18.65 -4.77
N LEU A 376 -13.45 19.23 -3.65
CA LEU A 376 -14.71 18.82 -3.00
C LEU A 376 -15.98 19.49 -3.57
N GLY A 377 -15.83 20.50 -4.42
CA GLY A 377 -16.93 21.30 -4.92
C GLY A 377 -17.54 20.78 -6.23
N SER A 378 -18.39 21.62 -6.81
CA SER A 378 -19.03 21.32 -8.10
C SER A 378 -18.03 21.33 -9.25
N LEU A 379 -18.31 20.51 -10.27
CA LEU A 379 -17.57 20.49 -11.53
C LEU A 379 -17.87 21.75 -12.36
N HIS A 380 -16.85 22.50 -12.73
CA HIS A 380 -16.94 23.64 -13.63
C HIS A 380 -15.82 23.58 -14.68
N ASP A 381 -16.18 23.63 -15.96
CA ASP A 381 -15.25 23.53 -17.09
C ASP A 381 -14.27 22.35 -16.99
N GLY A 382 -14.77 21.23 -16.47
CA GLY A 382 -14.01 20.00 -16.31
C GLY A 382 -13.03 19.96 -15.15
N ILE A 383 -13.05 20.95 -14.25
CA ILE A 383 -12.24 21.00 -13.03
C ILE A 383 -13.17 21.06 -11.82
N LEU A 384 -12.86 20.31 -10.76
CA LEU A 384 -13.61 20.38 -9.51
C LEU A 384 -13.18 21.60 -8.71
N ALA A 385 -14.14 22.46 -8.35
CA ALA A 385 -13.89 23.59 -7.46
C ALA A 385 -13.51 23.10 -6.04
N PRO A 386 -12.79 23.88 -5.23
CA PRO A 386 -12.67 23.60 -3.81
C PRO A 386 -14.00 23.87 -3.09
N ALA A 387 -14.28 23.15 -2.01
CA ALA A 387 -15.43 23.40 -1.14
C ALA A 387 -15.13 22.97 0.31
N PRO A 388 -15.73 23.62 1.31
CA PRO A 388 -15.56 23.21 2.70
C PRO A 388 -16.37 21.93 3.01
N PRO A 389 -15.93 21.12 3.99
CA PRO A 389 -16.76 20.05 4.56
C PRO A 389 -17.93 20.65 5.36
N MET A 390 -18.83 19.81 5.86
CA MET A 390 -19.81 20.24 6.87
C MET A 390 -19.11 20.63 8.16
N THR A 391 -19.60 21.71 8.77
CA THR A 391 -19.17 22.10 10.12
C THR A 391 -19.77 21.18 11.18
N GLY A 392 -19.07 21.02 12.31
CA GLY A 392 -19.55 20.24 13.46
C GLY A 392 -18.63 19.06 13.80
N GLU A 393 -19.17 18.07 14.50
CA GLU A 393 -18.41 16.93 15.04
C GLU A 393 -18.27 15.75 14.06
N GLY A 394 -18.89 15.84 12.89
CA GLY A 394 -18.91 14.80 11.85
C GLY A 394 -20.12 13.86 11.92
N GLU A 395 -20.16 12.93 10.97
CA GLU A 395 -21.22 11.93 10.82
C GLU A 395 -20.99 10.75 11.78
N THR A 396 -22.03 10.39 12.52
CA THR A 396 -22.02 9.19 13.36
C THR A 396 -22.23 7.95 12.48
N LEU A 397 -21.35 6.98 12.60
CA LEU A 397 -21.45 5.72 11.86
C LEU A 397 -22.44 4.76 12.52
N GLU A 398 -23.55 4.54 11.83
CA GLU A 398 -24.65 3.68 12.26
C GLU A 398 -24.89 2.55 11.24
N PRO A 399 -25.53 1.43 11.64
CA PRO A 399 -25.78 0.31 10.73
C PRO A 399 -26.49 0.66 9.41
N ASP A 400 -27.24 1.75 9.37
CA ASP A 400 -28.04 2.21 8.23
C ASP A 400 -27.31 3.16 7.28
N ASN A 401 -26.10 3.66 7.61
CA ASN A 401 -25.31 4.54 6.74
C ASN A 401 -23.95 3.98 6.30
N PHE A 402 -23.62 2.71 6.61
CA PHE A 402 -22.35 2.11 6.16
C PHE A 402 -22.24 1.81 4.66
N ASP A 403 -23.33 1.90 3.91
CA ASP A 403 -23.33 1.77 2.46
C ASP A 403 -22.97 3.07 1.74
N MET A 404 -22.70 4.13 2.49
CA MET A 404 -22.38 5.42 1.91
C MET A 404 -21.06 5.39 1.12
N PRO A 405 -21.03 6.05 -0.05
CA PRO A 405 -19.78 6.31 -0.75
C PRO A 405 -18.95 7.28 0.09
N VAL A 406 -17.70 6.91 0.34
CA VAL A 406 -16.75 7.74 1.07
C VAL A 406 -15.75 8.35 0.10
N VAL A 407 -15.41 9.61 0.33
CA VAL A 407 -14.49 10.39 -0.50
C VAL A 407 -13.40 11.00 0.36
N LYS A 408 -12.21 11.15 -0.21
CA LYS A 408 -11.11 11.90 0.40
C LYS A 408 -10.40 12.73 -0.66
N SER A 409 -9.85 13.86 -0.23
CA SER A 409 -9.00 14.74 -1.05
C SER A 409 -7.64 14.87 -0.35
N GLY A 410 -6.59 14.34 -0.97
CA GLY A 410 -5.25 14.24 -0.37
C GLY A 410 -4.13 14.56 -1.34
N ARG A 411 -2.96 14.85 -0.79
CA ARG A 411 -1.76 15.26 -1.54
C ARG A 411 -1.43 14.35 -2.71
N THR A 412 -1.43 13.03 -2.49
CA THR A 412 -0.78 12.07 -3.39
C THR A 412 -1.75 11.51 -4.40
N THR A 413 -2.96 11.16 -3.97
CA THR A 413 -3.95 10.55 -4.86
C THR A 413 -5.10 11.48 -5.25
N GLY A 414 -5.09 12.74 -4.80
CA GLY A 414 -6.12 13.73 -5.13
C GLY A 414 -7.49 13.32 -4.60
N LEU A 415 -8.57 13.62 -5.33
CA LEU A 415 -9.90 13.14 -5.01
C LEU A 415 -10.13 11.67 -5.40
N THR A 416 -10.43 10.82 -4.42
CA THR A 416 -10.75 9.41 -4.66
C THR A 416 -11.93 8.96 -3.82
N CYS A 417 -12.63 7.95 -4.31
CA CYS A 417 -13.77 7.36 -3.65
C CYS A 417 -13.68 5.86 -3.44
N SER A 418 -14.28 5.40 -2.34
CA SER A 418 -14.55 3.99 -2.08
C SER A 418 -15.76 3.82 -1.15
N HIS A 419 -15.82 2.74 -0.38
CA HIS A 419 -16.84 2.47 0.63
C HIS A 419 -16.21 1.86 1.89
N ILE A 420 -16.89 1.99 3.02
CA ILE A 420 -16.48 1.33 4.27
C ILE A 420 -16.56 -0.19 4.10
N SER A 421 -15.47 -0.87 4.41
CA SER A 421 -15.33 -2.33 4.23
C SER A 421 -15.24 -3.09 5.55
N ALA A 422 -14.86 -2.41 6.64
CA ALA A 422 -14.85 -2.95 7.99
C ALA A 422 -14.90 -1.83 9.04
N VAL A 423 -15.37 -2.19 10.22
CA VAL A 423 -15.46 -1.33 11.42
C VAL A 423 -15.01 -2.11 12.66
N GLU A 424 -14.93 -1.44 13.82
CA GLU A 424 -14.36 -2.02 15.05
C GLU A 424 -12.97 -2.62 14.85
N LEU A 425 -12.20 -2.07 13.91
CA LEU A 425 -10.92 -2.64 13.57
C LEU A 425 -9.92 -2.30 14.67
N ALA A 426 -9.41 -3.33 15.33
CA ALA A 426 -8.17 -3.26 16.08
C ALA A 426 -7.01 -3.55 15.12
N VAL A 427 -6.06 -2.64 14.99
CA VAL A 427 -4.99 -2.75 13.99
C VAL A 427 -3.65 -2.27 14.52
N LYS A 428 -2.60 -3.01 14.17
CA LYS A 428 -1.22 -2.72 14.55
C LYS A 428 -0.49 -1.99 13.44
N VAL A 429 -0.05 -0.77 13.72
CA VAL A 429 0.69 0.10 12.81
C VAL A 429 2.10 0.35 13.34
N ASN A 430 3.09 0.29 12.45
CA ASN A 430 4.48 0.63 12.77
C ASN A 430 4.76 2.10 12.47
N TYR A 431 5.50 2.73 13.36
CA TYR A 431 6.02 4.09 13.21
C TYR A 431 7.54 4.10 13.24
N TYR A 432 8.11 5.15 12.67
CA TYR A 432 9.54 5.30 12.44
C TYR A 432 10.00 6.68 12.85
N LYS A 433 11.29 6.77 13.16
CA LYS A 433 11.94 8.02 13.54
C LYS A 433 12.44 8.82 12.34
N ASP A 434 12.43 8.19 11.18
CA ASP A 434 13.09 8.63 9.98
C ASP A 434 12.20 8.31 8.78
N CYS A 435 12.25 9.16 7.77
CA CYS A 435 11.43 9.05 6.56
C CYS A 435 11.72 7.77 5.79
N ALA A 436 12.96 7.30 5.86
CA ALA A 436 13.35 6.08 5.21
C ALA A 436 12.73 4.79 5.83
N GLU A 437 11.98 4.89 6.93
CA GLU A 437 11.34 3.79 7.68
C GLU A 437 12.28 2.76 8.28
N THR A 438 13.33 3.25 8.90
CA THR A 438 14.45 2.39 9.17
C THR A 438 14.90 2.31 10.60
N GLN A 439 14.70 3.40 11.31
CA GLN A 439 14.87 3.54 12.72
C GLN A 439 13.47 3.40 13.32
N PRO A 440 13.04 2.18 13.72
CA PRO A 440 11.71 2.01 14.28
C PRO A 440 11.53 2.88 15.52
N TYR A 441 10.44 3.64 15.53
CA TYR A 441 9.97 4.36 16.71
C TYR A 441 9.24 3.40 17.64
N GLY A 442 8.26 2.67 17.08
CA GLY A 442 7.44 1.72 17.82
C GLY A 442 6.34 1.11 16.96
N ALA A 443 5.52 0.25 17.58
CA ALA A 443 4.28 -0.21 16.97
C ALA A 443 3.13 0.07 17.94
N LYS A 444 2.05 0.66 17.42
CA LYS A 444 0.84 0.97 18.18
C LYS A 444 -0.31 0.11 17.71
N ILE A 445 -1.15 -0.31 18.64
CA ILE A 445 -2.45 -0.90 18.33
C ILE A 445 -3.50 0.18 18.53
N PHE A 446 -4.23 0.48 17.47
CA PHE A 446 -5.40 1.33 17.48
C PHE A 446 -6.65 0.44 17.53
N HIS A 447 -7.71 0.89 18.19
CA HIS A 447 -8.96 0.17 18.37
C HIS A 447 -10.14 0.96 17.82
N GLY A 448 -11.22 0.31 17.39
CA GLY A 448 -12.40 1.02 16.90
C GLY A 448 -12.22 1.73 15.55
N GLN A 449 -11.20 1.33 14.78
CA GLN A 449 -10.85 2.01 13.52
C GLN A 449 -11.79 1.61 12.38
N ILE A 450 -11.86 2.47 11.35
CA ILE A 450 -12.61 2.24 10.13
C ILE A 450 -11.64 1.76 9.05
N ALA A 451 -12.06 0.76 8.27
CA ALA A 451 -11.27 0.23 7.16
C ALA A 451 -11.98 0.43 5.82
N ILE A 452 -11.26 0.95 4.83
CA ILE A 452 -11.75 1.19 3.48
C ILE A 452 -10.90 0.39 2.50
N GLU A 453 -11.50 -0.59 1.82
CA GLU A 453 -10.84 -1.37 0.76
C GLU A 453 -10.92 -0.61 -0.57
N GLY A 454 -9.89 -0.70 -1.41
CA GLY A 454 -9.91 -0.14 -2.77
C GLY A 454 -8.52 0.26 -3.25
N ALA A 455 -8.09 -0.34 -4.37
CA ALA A 455 -6.71 -0.36 -4.88
C ALA A 455 -6.01 1.00 -4.98
N ASP A 456 -6.74 2.11 -4.91
CA ASP A 456 -6.26 3.45 -5.23
C ASP A 456 -6.98 4.51 -4.36
N PHE A 457 -7.59 4.11 -3.24
CA PHE A 457 -8.30 5.07 -2.36
C PHE A 457 -7.33 5.99 -1.61
N THR A 458 -6.16 5.50 -1.22
CA THR A 458 -5.12 6.30 -0.58
C THR A 458 -3.73 5.74 -0.91
N ASP A 459 -2.72 6.58 -0.82
CA ASP A 459 -1.32 6.16 -0.69
C ASP A 459 -0.57 7.02 0.35
N SER A 460 0.74 6.80 0.49
CA SER A 460 1.63 7.60 1.30
C SER A 460 1.58 9.07 0.88
N GLY A 461 1.58 9.97 1.86
CA GLY A 461 1.38 11.41 1.67
C GLY A 461 -0.09 11.85 1.71
N ASP A 462 -1.07 10.96 1.55
CA ASP A 462 -2.47 11.30 1.85
C ASP A 462 -2.77 11.33 3.35
N SER A 463 -1.83 10.91 4.19
CA SER A 463 -1.90 10.99 5.65
C SER A 463 -2.38 12.37 6.11
N GLY A 464 -3.42 12.40 6.92
CA GLY A 464 -4.08 13.62 7.40
C GLY A 464 -5.28 14.04 6.56
N ALA A 465 -5.50 13.46 5.37
CA ALA A 465 -6.68 13.75 4.56
C ALA A 465 -7.97 13.39 5.30
N LEU A 466 -8.92 14.32 5.27
CA LEU A 466 -10.26 14.13 5.80
C LEU A 466 -11.04 13.17 4.88
N VAL A 467 -11.70 12.19 5.48
CA VAL A 467 -12.60 11.25 4.80
C VAL A 467 -14.03 11.66 5.11
N LEU A 468 -14.84 11.79 4.06
CA LEU A 468 -16.17 12.37 4.08
C LEU A 468 -17.19 11.41 3.49
N ASP A 469 -18.45 11.51 3.91
CA ASP A 469 -19.57 11.01 3.12
C ASP A 469 -19.73 11.88 1.86
N ALA A 470 -19.63 11.25 0.70
CA ALA A 470 -19.72 11.95 -0.57
C ALA A 470 -21.14 12.49 -0.87
N ARG A 471 -22.16 12.10 -0.12
CA ARG A 471 -23.55 12.56 -0.31
C ARG A 471 -23.81 13.94 0.29
N ASN A 472 -23.13 14.29 1.37
CA ASN A 472 -23.43 15.46 2.20
C ASN A 472 -22.19 16.27 2.64
N ALA A 473 -20.97 15.76 2.40
CA ALA A 473 -19.70 16.32 2.87
C ALA A 473 -19.54 16.33 4.40
N GLU A 474 -20.23 15.47 5.13
CA GLU A 474 -19.99 15.23 6.56
C GLU A 474 -18.77 14.34 6.76
N ALA A 475 -17.93 14.69 7.72
CA ALA A 475 -16.70 13.95 8.00
C ALA A 475 -17.02 12.64 8.69
N ILE A 476 -16.36 11.56 8.28
CA ILE A 476 -16.44 10.26 8.94
C ILE A 476 -15.16 9.92 9.69
N GLY A 477 -14.02 10.50 9.27
CA GLY A 477 -12.73 10.22 9.88
C GLY A 477 -11.56 10.87 9.17
N MET A 478 -10.36 10.56 9.64
CA MET A 478 -9.09 11.02 9.08
C MET A 478 -8.21 9.82 8.71
N TYR A 479 -7.70 9.80 7.49
CA TYR A 479 -6.80 8.74 7.04
C TYR A 479 -5.44 8.85 7.75
N PHE A 480 -4.87 7.72 8.18
CA PHE A 480 -3.58 7.71 8.89
C PHE A 480 -2.61 6.59 8.51
N ALA A 481 -3.09 5.50 7.90
CA ALA A 481 -2.22 4.39 7.49
C ALA A 481 -2.88 3.53 6.41
N GLY A 482 -2.07 2.88 5.58
CA GLY A 482 -2.53 1.98 4.53
C GLY A 482 -1.66 0.74 4.42
N GLY A 483 -2.20 -0.31 3.78
CA GLY A 483 -1.45 -1.54 3.51
C GLY A 483 -1.92 -2.20 2.23
N THR A 484 -1.02 -2.91 1.54
CA THR A 484 -1.33 -3.70 0.35
C THR A 484 -0.85 -5.14 0.47
N ASN A 485 -1.40 -6.04 -0.33
CA ASN A 485 -0.88 -7.40 -0.45
C ASN A 485 0.16 -7.57 -1.57
N GLY A 486 0.47 -6.51 -2.32
CA GLY A 486 1.37 -6.54 -3.48
C GLY A 486 0.71 -7.01 -4.79
N ASP A 487 -0.50 -7.55 -4.74
CA ASP A 487 -1.31 -8.00 -5.89
C ASP A 487 -2.46 -7.01 -6.19
N GLY A 488 -2.31 -5.73 -5.82
CA GLY A 488 -3.30 -4.67 -6.06
C GLY A 488 -4.51 -4.65 -5.11
N LYS A 489 -4.54 -5.46 -4.04
CA LYS A 489 -5.52 -5.27 -2.94
C LYS A 489 -4.93 -4.41 -1.85
N THR A 490 -5.65 -3.35 -1.50
CA THR A 490 -5.22 -2.39 -0.48
C THR A 490 -6.32 -2.19 0.55
N LEU A 491 -5.90 -1.81 1.76
CA LEU A 491 -6.75 -1.44 2.87
C LEU A 491 -6.26 -0.12 3.44
N SER A 492 -7.17 0.84 3.57
CA SER A 492 -6.92 2.16 4.13
C SER A 492 -7.52 2.21 5.54
N LEU A 493 -6.78 2.74 6.49
CA LEU A 493 -7.14 2.83 7.90
C LEU A 493 -7.47 4.28 8.24
N VAL A 494 -8.60 4.47 8.90
CA VAL A 494 -9.17 5.78 9.18
C VAL A 494 -9.51 5.88 10.67
N ASN A 495 -8.99 6.92 11.33
CA ASN A 495 -9.38 7.28 12.68
C ASN A 495 -10.79 7.90 12.63
N PRO A 496 -11.76 7.44 13.44
CA PRO A 496 -13.09 8.07 13.52
C PRO A 496 -12.98 9.55 13.88
N ILE A 497 -13.73 10.42 13.21
CA ILE A 497 -13.57 11.87 13.37
C ILE A 497 -13.92 12.34 14.79
N HIS A 498 -14.94 11.73 15.40
CA HIS A 498 -15.33 12.05 16.77
C HIS A 498 -14.18 11.78 17.76
N ASP A 499 -13.47 10.65 17.62
CA ASP A 499 -12.33 10.32 18.48
C ASP A 499 -11.18 11.32 18.29
N VAL A 500 -10.94 11.74 17.04
CA VAL A 500 -9.94 12.76 16.70
C VAL A 500 -10.24 14.09 17.38
N LEU A 501 -11.47 14.60 17.24
CA LEU A 501 -11.88 15.88 17.82
C LEU A 501 -11.91 15.81 19.35
N SER A 502 -12.40 14.73 19.92
CA SER A 502 -12.49 14.54 21.38
C SER A 502 -11.11 14.47 22.04
N GLU A 503 -10.19 13.63 21.54
CA GLU A 503 -8.87 13.49 22.13
C GLU A 503 -8.03 14.76 21.96
N LEU A 504 -8.06 15.40 20.78
CA LEU A 504 -7.35 16.66 20.57
C LEU A 504 -7.95 17.80 21.38
N GLY A 505 -9.28 17.83 21.54
CA GLY A 505 -9.95 18.80 22.39
C GLY A 505 -9.51 18.67 23.84
N GLY A 506 -9.36 17.44 24.34
CA GLY A 506 -8.73 17.16 25.63
C GLY A 506 -7.29 17.65 25.72
N ALA A 507 -6.50 17.51 24.64
CA ALA A 507 -5.10 17.95 24.60
C ALA A 507 -4.94 19.49 24.59
N VAL A 508 -5.88 20.23 23.99
CA VAL A 508 -5.87 21.71 24.00
C VAL A 508 -6.70 22.32 25.13
N GLY A 509 -7.49 21.52 25.84
CA GLY A 509 -8.33 21.95 26.95
C GLY A 509 -9.64 22.62 26.54
N SER A 510 -10.11 22.40 25.31
CA SER A 510 -11.36 22.95 24.78
C SER A 510 -11.98 21.95 23.80
N PRO A 511 -13.32 21.80 23.73
CA PRO A 511 -13.98 21.11 22.64
C PRO A 511 -13.53 21.65 21.27
N LEU A 512 -13.53 20.77 20.27
CA LEU A 512 -13.17 21.10 18.89
C LEU A 512 -14.28 20.67 17.94
N GLN A 513 -14.51 21.46 16.90
CA GLN A 513 -15.41 21.13 15.80
C GLN A 513 -14.74 21.44 14.45
N LEU A 514 -15.20 20.78 13.38
CA LEU A 514 -14.77 21.10 12.02
C LEU A 514 -15.30 22.47 11.60
N VAL A 515 -14.43 23.25 10.96
CA VAL A 515 -14.79 24.51 10.29
C VAL A 515 -15.31 24.15 8.89
N GLY A 516 -16.46 24.68 8.52
CA GLY A 516 -17.01 24.41 7.20
C GLY A 516 -18.36 25.07 6.90
N THR A 517 -19.12 24.45 5.98
CA THR A 517 -20.47 24.89 5.60
C THR A 517 -21.53 24.30 6.52
N THR A 518 -22.66 24.99 6.67
CA THR A 518 -23.87 24.49 7.35
C THR A 518 -24.87 23.86 6.39
N LYS A 519 -24.60 23.93 5.08
CA LYS A 519 -25.44 23.35 4.04
C LYS A 519 -24.74 22.12 3.44
N PRO A 520 -25.36 20.94 3.50
CA PRO A 520 -24.78 19.74 2.92
C PRO A 520 -24.68 19.89 1.40
N HIS A 521 -23.63 19.31 0.84
CA HIS A 521 -23.43 19.26 -0.60
C HIS A 521 -22.81 17.93 -1.00
N ALA A 522 -23.17 17.44 -2.18
CA ALA A 522 -22.63 16.20 -2.71
C ALA A 522 -21.29 16.45 -3.40
N ILE A 523 -20.37 15.51 -3.21
CA ILE A 523 -19.03 15.52 -3.77
C ILE A 523 -18.98 14.54 -4.94
N THR A 524 -18.32 14.93 -6.03
CA THR A 524 -18.13 14.04 -7.19
C THR A 524 -17.31 12.83 -6.77
N CYS A 525 -17.79 11.63 -7.07
CA CYS A 525 -17.19 10.41 -6.55
C CYS A 525 -16.40 9.65 -7.63
N ILE A 526 -15.07 9.63 -7.49
CA ILE A 526 -14.15 9.04 -8.49
C ILE A 526 -13.68 7.66 -8.01
N HIS A 527 -14.18 6.59 -8.64
CA HIS A 527 -13.86 5.21 -8.28
C HIS A 527 -12.80 4.59 -9.19
N TYR A 528 -11.59 4.44 -8.66
CA TYR A 528 -10.50 3.76 -9.35
C TYR A 528 -10.59 2.22 -9.24
N GLY A 529 -11.31 1.66 -8.25
CA GLY A 529 -11.38 0.21 -7.99
C GLY A 529 -12.35 -0.61 -8.86
N GLN A 530 -13.20 0.02 -9.67
CA GLN A 530 -14.21 -0.67 -10.49
C GLN A 530 -13.62 -1.03 -11.87
N GLY A 531 -13.24 -2.28 -12.12
CA GLY A 531 -12.76 -2.67 -13.46
C GLY A 531 -12.30 -4.10 -13.66
N GLY A 532 -11.98 -4.85 -12.61
CA GLY A 532 -11.66 -6.26 -12.73
C GLY A 532 -12.87 -7.13 -12.42
N GLY A 533 -13.50 -7.73 -13.43
CA GLY A 533 -14.37 -8.88 -13.18
C GLY A 533 -13.57 -9.89 -12.33
N ARG A 534 -14.02 -10.17 -11.11
CA ARG A 534 -13.27 -11.03 -10.18
C ARG A 534 -13.06 -12.38 -10.86
N GLN A 535 -11.83 -12.68 -11.26
CA GLN A 535 -11.52 -13.99 -11.84
C GLN A 535 -11.91 -15.05 -10.81
N THR A 536 -12.78 -15.97 -11.20
CA THR A 536 -13.16 -17.08 -10.34
C THR A 536 -11.90 -17.90 -10.08
N PRO A 537 -11.42 -18.04 -8.83
CA PRO A 537 -10.18 -18.75 -8.57
C PRO A 537 -10.33 -20.20 -9.05
N VAL A 538 -9.42 -20.65 -9.92
CA VAL A 538 -9.41 -22.04 -10.37
C VAL A 538 -8.97 -22.90 -9.19
N ILE A 539 -9.85 -23.79 -8.75
CA ILE A 539 -9.52 -24.73 -7.68
C ILE A 539 -8.81 -25.98 -8.24
N PRO A 540 -7.73 -26.43 -7.56
CA PRO A 540 -7.10 -27.73 -7.79
C PRO A 540 -8.06 -28.92 -7.77
N GLU A 541 -7.73 -29.99 -8.48
CA GLU A 541 -8.53 -31.23 -8.56
C GLU A 541 -8.75 -31.90 -7.19
N ILE A 542 -7.77 -31.79 -6.29
CA ILE A 542 -7.92 -32.29 -4.91
C ILE A 542 -9.10 -31.63 -4.18
N TRP A 543 -9.32 -30.34 -4.42
CA TRP A 543 -10.44 -29.61 -3.82
C TRP A 543 -11.77 -30.00 -4.45
N ARG A 544 -11.83 -30.23 -5.76
CA ARG A 544 -13.05 -30.72 -6.42
C ARG A 544 -13.49 -32.06 -5.85
N ARG A 545 -12.54 -32.99 -5.64
CA ARG A 545 -12.81 -34.28 -4.99
C ARG A 545 -13.27 -34.13 -3.54
N ARG A 546 -12.69 -33.18 -2.78
CA ARG A 546 -13.17 -32.87 -1.43
C ARG A 546 -14.62 -32.41 -1.45
N ILE A 547 -15.01 -31.50 -2.35
CA ILE A 547 -16.40 -31.05 -2.49
C ILE A 547 -17.35 -32.20 -2.87
N GLN A 548 -16.94 -33.08 -3.79
CA GLN A 548 -17.75 -34.26 -4.15
C GLN A 548 -18.01 -35.16 -2.93
N SER A 549 -17.02 -35.35 -2.06
CA SER A 549 -17.19 -36.05 -0.79
C SER A 549 -18.22 -35.36 0.12
N VAL A 550 -18.17 -34.02 0.23
CA VAL A 550 -19.14 -33.24 1.02
C VAL A 550 -20.56 -33.42 0.48
N LEU A 551 -20.76 -33.39 -0.84
CA LEU A 551 -22.07 -33.59 -1.47
C LEU A 551 -22.67 -34.98 -1.19
N SER A 552 -21.82 -35.98 -0.93
CA SER A 552 -22.24 -37.32 -0.50
C SER A 552 -22.31 -37.50 1.02
N SER A 553 -21.92 -36.49 1.80
CA SER A 553 -21.86 -36.58 3.26
C SER A 553 -23.24 -36.59 3.90
N THR A 554 -23.36 -37.30 5.03
CA THR A 554 -24.60 -37.32 5.83
C THR A 554 -25.00 -35.92 6.28
N GLU A 555 -24.04 -35.05 6.61
CA GLU A 555 -24.30 -33.68 7.05
C GLU A 555 -24.99 -32.84 5.95
N TYR A 556 -24.49 -32.92 4.72
CA TYR A 556 -25.12 -32.23 3.58
C TYR A 556 -26.52 -32.78 3.28
N GLN A 557 -26.71 -34.10 3.30
CA GLN A 557 -28.03 -34.70 3.06
C GLN A 557 -29.04 -34.32 4.13
N GLN A 558 -28.62 -34.29 5.41
CA GLN A 558 -29.46 -33.80 6.50
C GLN A 558 -29.81 -32.32 6.36
N PHE A 559 -28.86 -31.48 5.92
CA PHE A 559 -29.13 -30.08 5.61
C PHE A 559 -30.21 -29.94 4.53
N LEU A 560 -30.07 -30.67 3.40
CA LEU A 560 -31.06 -30.65 2.32
C LEU A 560 -32.47 -31.09 2.76
N HIS A 561 -32.57 -31.99 3.73
CA HIS A 561 -33.87 -32.44 4.27
C HIS A 561 -34.52 -31.44 5.22
N ARG A 562 -33.75 -30.53 5.82
CA ARG A 562 -34.26 -29.53 6.79
C ARG A 562 -34.72 -28.24 6.12
N VAL A 563 -34.17 -27.92 4.96
CA VAL A 563 -34.51 -26.68 4.24
C VAL A 563 -35.78 -26.86 3.39
N PRO A 564 -36.54 -25.77 3.13
CA PRO A 564 -37.73 -25.85 2.29
C PRO A 564 -37.42 -26.41 0.89
N ALA A 565 -38.32 -27.20 0.33
CA ALA A 565 -38.17 -27.73 -1.02
C ALA A 565 -38.01 -26.59 -2.03
N GLY A 566 -37.02 -26.70 -2.93
CA GLY A 566 -36.72 -25.66 -3.93
C GLY A 566 -35.96 -24.44 -3.39
N SER A 567 -35.55 -24.44 -2.12
CA SER A 567 -34.69 -23.39 -1.56
C SER A 567 -33.23 -23.49 -2.06
N ILE A 568 -32.71 -24.71 -2.23
CA ILE A 568 -31.41 -24.97 -2.87
C ILE A 568 -31.66 -25.37 -4.33
N LEU A 569 -31.13 -24.58 -5.25
CA LEU A 569 -31.25 -24.77 -6.70
C LEU A 569 -30.13 -25.65 -7.27
N GLY A 570 -29.01 -25.76 -6.56
CA GLY A 570 -27.86 -26.57 -6.97
C GLY A 570 -26.65 -26.31 -6.08
N ALA A 571 -25.60 -27.07 -6.32
CA ALA A 571 -24.33 -26.93 -5.64
C ALA A 571 -23.15 -27.12 -6.61
N ALA A 572 -22.03 -26.45 -6.33
CA ALA A 572 -20.82 -26.54 -7.15
C ALA A 572 -19.56 -26.45 -6.30
N ALA A 573 -18.44 -26.90 -6.87
CA ALA A 573 -17.13 -26.73 -6.26
C ALA A 573 -16.59 -25.32 -6.57
N GLY A 574 -16.17 -24.59 -5.54
CA GLY A 574 -15.62 -23.25 -5.66
C GLY A 574 -14.45 -23.00 -4.74
N ALA A 575 -13.94 -21.78 -4.78
CA ALA A 575 -12.95 -21.26 -3.83
C ALA A 575 -13.64 -20.34 -2.83
N SER A 576 -13.20 -20.39 -1.58
CA SER A 576 -13.61 -19.41 -0.57
C SER A 576 -13.10 -18.03 -0.96
N LEU A 577 -13.99 -17.04 -0.83
CA LEU A 577 -13.66 -15.62 -0.97
C LEU A 577 -13.25 -15.01 0.36
N ASP A 578 -13.62 -15.64 1.48
CA ASP A 578 -13.18 -15.29 2.83
C ASP A 578 -11.76 -15.78 3.12
N GLU A 579 -11.27 -16.83 2.46
CA GLU A 579 -9.92 -17.35 2.70
C GLU A 579 -9.25 -17.79 1.40
N ARG A 580 -8.22 -17.03 0.97
CA ARG A 580 -7.48 -17.30 -0.27
C ARG A 580 -6.87 -18.70 -0.24
N GLY A 581 -7.09 -19.46 -1.32
CA GLY A 581 -6.50 -20.78 -1.50
C GLY A 581 -7.24 -21.94 -0.83
N LYS A 582 -8.38 -21.69 -0.15
CA LYS A 582 -9.23 -22.73 0.44
C LYS A 582 -10.43 -23.07 -0.44
N PRO A 583 -10.93 -24.32 -0.37
CA PRO A 583 -12.15 -24.72 -1.07
C PRO A 583 -13.41 -24.11 -0.41
N ALA A 584 -14.45 -23.92 -1.20
CA ALA A 584 -15.80 -23.67 -0.72
C ALA A 584 -16.82 -24.53 -1.49
N LEU A 585 -17.86 -24.97 -0.78
CA LEU A 585 -19.06 -25.54 -1.39
C LEU A 585 -19.98 -24.39 -1.79
N ILE A 586 -20.08 -24.12 -3.08
CA ILE A 586 -21.04 -23.15 -3.62
C ILE A 586 -22.44 -23.75 -3.50
N LEU A 587 -23.34 -23.02 -2.86
CA LEU A 587 -24.76 -23.34 -2.75
C LEU A 587 -25.55 -22.25 -3.46
N TYR A 588 -26.28 -22.65 -4.50
CA TYR A 588 -27.19 -21.77 -5.21
C TYR A 588 -28.51 -21.71 -4.47
N VAL A 589 -28.80 -20.59 -3.83
CA VAL A 589 -30.02 -20.39 -3.04
C VAL A 589 -31.04 -19.65 -3.89
N SER A 590 -32.30 -20.10 -3.82
CA SER A 590 -33.41 -19.46 -4.52
C SER A 590 -33.63 -18.04 -4.00
N ALA A 591 -33.81 -17.08 -4.91
CA ALA A 591 -34.14 -15.69 -4.53
C ALA A 591 -35.39 -15.58 -3.63
N ALA A 592 -36.35 -16.51 -3.74
CA ALA A 592 -37.52 -16.57 -2.85
C ALA A 592 -37.18 -16.98 -1.40
N HIS A 593 -35.97 -17.48 -1.17
CA HIS A 593 -35.47 -17.99 0.10
C HIS A 593 -34.09 -17.39 0.43
N SER A 594 -33.80 -16.16 -0.02
CA SER A 594 -32.48 -15.51 0.15
C SER A 594 -32.03 -15.37 1.61
N ASN A 595 -32.99 -15.33 2.54
CA ASN A 595 -32.74 -15.15 3.98
C ASN A 595 -32.70 -16.49 4.75
N MET A 596 -32.75 -17.62 4.06
CA MET A 596 -32.72 -18.94 4.69
C MET A 596 -31.33 -19.23 5.29
N PRO A 597 -31.22 -19.70 6.54
CA PRO A 597 -29.94 -19.95 7.17
C PRO A 597 -29.19 -21.10 6.50
N VAL A 598 -27.98 -20.81 6.01
CA VAL A 598 -27.08 -21.80 5.42
C VAL A 598 -25.95 -22.09 6.42
N PRO A 599 -25.64 -23.36 6.73
CA PRO A 599 -24.51 -23.69 7.59
C PRO A 599 -23.21 -23.05 7.09
N LEU A 600 -22.46 -22.44 7.99
CA LEU A 600 -21.19 -21.76 7.69
C LEU A 600 -20.16 -22.73 7.06
N VAL A 601 -20.23 -23.98 7.51
CA VAL A 601 -19.36 -25.10 7.15
C VAL A 601 -20.24 -26.34 6.99
N LEU A 602 -19.91 -27.21 6.03
CA LEU A 602 -20.49 -28.53 5.83
C LEU A 602 -19.37 -29.54 5.62
N ASP A 603 -19.29 -30.59 6.44
CA ASP A 603 -18.22 -31.59 6.48
C ASP A 603 -16.83 -30.92 6.40
N GLY A 604 -16.60 -29.94 7.28
CA GLY A 604 -15.33 -29.22 7.38
C GLY A 604 -14.98 -28.30 6.19
N VAL A 605 -15.89 -28.10 5.23
CA VAL A 605 -15.70 -27.18 4.09
C VAL A 605 -16.60 -25.95 4.24
N ARG A 606 -16.04 -24.76 4.05
CA ARG A 606 -16.79 -23.49 4.03
C ARG A 606 -17.90 -23.52 2.98
N THR A 607 -19.07 -22.97 3.28
CA THR A 607 -20.11 -22.75 2.27
C THR A 607 -19.96 -21.37 1.63
N GLN A 608 -20.31 -21.25 0.36
CA GLN A 608 -20.45 -19.98 -0.34
C GLN A 608 -21.85 -19.89 -0.90
N VAL A 609 -22.56 -18.80 -0.62
CA VAL A 609 -23.97 -18.65 -0.95
C VAL A 609 -24.14 -17.71 -2.13
N ILE A 610 -24.74 -18.20 -3.21
CA ILE A 610 -25.09 -17.40 -4.38
C ILE A 610 -26.60 -17.41 -4.54
N VAL A 611 -27.22 -16.25 -4.33
CA VAL A 611 -28.64 -16.06 -4.63
C VAL A 611 -28.84 -16.10 -6.14
N SER A 612 -29.72 -16.98 -6.61
CA SER A 612 -29.98 -17.20 -8.03
C SER A 612 -31.44 -17.56 -8.31
N THR A 613 -31.76 -17.75 -9.59
CA THR A 613 -33.08 -18.21 -10.05
C THR A 613 -32.96 -19.56 -10.75
N PRO A 614 -34.02 -20.40 -10.73
CA PRO A 614 -34.00 -21.66 -11.47
C PRO A 614 -33.65 -21.48 -12.95
N ALA A 615 -34.14 -20.41 -13.58
CA ALA A 615 -33.85 -20.07 -14.97
C ALA A 615 -32.37 -19.74 -15.21
N ALA A 616 -31.72 -18.97 -14.33
CA ALA A 616 -30.30 -18.63 -14.45
C ALA A 616 -29.41 -19.87 -14.33
N ILE A 617 -29.76 -20.79 -13.41
CA ILE A 617 -29.07 -22.08 -13.24
C ILE A 617 -29.24 -22.94 -14.49
N ALA A 618 -30.48 -23.14 -14.95
CA ALA A 618 -30.77 -23.97 -16.13
C ALA A 618 -30.12 -23.45 -17.42
N GLN A 619 -29.95 -22.13 -17.56
CA GLN A 619 -29.29 -21.50 -18.69
C GLN A 619 -27.76 -21.42 -18.56
N GLY A 620 -27.17 -21.90 -17.45
CA GLY A 620 -25.73 -21.80 -17.19
C GLY A 620 -25.24 -20.35 -17.01
N LYS A 621 -26.14 -19.43 -16.65
CA LYS A 621 -25.88 -17.99 -16.46
C LYS A 621 -25.72 -17.60 -14.99
N ALA A 622 -25.86 -18.54 -14.06
CA ALA A 622 -25.67 -18.25 -12.65
C ALA A 622 -24.22 -17.81 -12.36
N PRO A 623 -24.02 -16.79 -11.51
CA PRO A 623 -22.68 -16.38 -11.10
C PRO A 623 -21.89 -17.53 -10.49
N ARG A 624 -20.56 -17.48 -10.59
CA ARG A 624 -19.66 -18.45 -9.94
C ARG A 624 -19.02 -17.93 -8.65
N ALA A 625 -19.42 -16.74 -8.23
CA ALA A 625 -19.04 -16.07 -7.00
C ALA A 625 -20.14 -15.05 -6.63
N PRO A 626 -20.36 -14.76 -5.34
CA PRO A 626 -21.13 -13.62 -4.90
C PRO A 626 -20.58 -12.31 -5.48
N LEU A 627 -21.46 -11.34 -5.71
CA LEU A 627 -21.04 -9.98 -6.03
C LEU A 627 -20.35 -9.37 -4.80
N PRO A 628 -19.23 -8.65 -4.96
CA PRO A 628 -18.64 -7.92 -3.84
C PRO A 628 -19.65 -6.86 -3.35
N PRO A 629 -19.85 -6.73 -2.03
CA PRO A 629 -20.71 -5.69 -1.48
C PRO A 629 -20.08 -4.31 -1.70
N ASN A 630 -20.92 -3.30 -1.92
CA ASN A 630 -20.51 -1.89 -1.90
C ASN A 630 -20.83 -1.34 -0.51
N GLY A 631 -19.83 -1.22 0.36
CA GLY A 631 -20.08 -0.84 1.75
C GLY A 631 -20.42 -2.03 2.65
N LEU A 632 -20.84 -1.75 3.89
CA LEU A 632 -21.37 -2.76 4.81
C LEU A 632 -22.90 -2.72 4.85
N HIS A 633 -23.54 -3.86 4.55
CA HIS A 633 -24.99 -4.02 4.67
C HIS A 633 -25.34 -5.05 5.76
N LEU A 634 -25.07 -4.68 7.02
CA LEU A 634 -25.31 -5.54 8.17
C LEU A 634 -26.50 -5.02 8.99
N SER A 635 -27.38 -5.92 9.43
CA SER A 635 -28.42 -5.52 10.38
C SER A 635 -27.81 -5.05 11.70
N PRO A 636 -28.47 -4.14 12.46
CA PRO A 636 -27.98 -3.70 13.76
C PRO A 636 -27.66 -4.86 14.73
N SER A 637 -28.51 -5.89 14.73
CA SER A 637 -28.31 -7.10 15.54
C SER A 637 -27.10 -7.93 15.12
N SER A 638 -26.89 -8.09 13.80
CA SER A 638 -25.74 -8.83 13.26
C SER A 638 -24.44 -8.10 13.53
N LEU A 639 -24.43 -6.78 13.35
CA LEU A 639 -23.29 -5.94 13.68
C LEU A 639 -22.98 -6.01 15.17
N ALA A 640 -23.95 -5.77 16.05
CA ALA A 640 -23.75 -5.81 17.50
C ALA A 640 -23.21 -7.17 17.98
N HIS A 641 -23.74 -8.27 17.45
CA HIS A 641 -23.23 -9.61 17.72
C HIS A 641 -21.76 -9.77 17.27
N ALA A 642 -21.45 -9.29 16.07
CA ALA A 642 -20.09 -9.34 15.55
C ALA A 642 -19.11 -8.46 16.33
N ARG A 643 -19.51 -7.27 16.78
CA ARG A 643 -18.73 -6.38 17.65
C ARG A 643 -18.36 -7.09 18.96
N GLN A 644 -19.32 -7.77 19.60
CA GLN A 644 -19.09 -8.52 20.84
C GLN A 644 -18.07 -9.64 20.66
N ILE A 645 -18.15 -10.38 19.55
CA ILE A 645 -17.20 -11.45 19.23
C ILE A 645 -15.81 -10.87 18.93
N ALA A 646 -15.72 -9.79 18.15
CA ALA A 646 -14.45 -9.10 17.89
C ALA A 646 -13.80 -8.64 19.20
N GLN A 647 -14.54 -7.94 20.07
CA GLN A 647 -14.04 -7.50 21.38
C GLN A 647 -13.52 -8.65 22.25
N ARG A 648 -14.17 -9.81 22.22
CA ARG A 648 -13.75 -11.00 22.96
C ARG A 648 -12.46 -11.61 22.44
N TYR A 649 -12.30 -11.71 21.12
CA TYR A 649 -11.22 -12.49 20.50
C TYR A 649 -10.02 -11.67 20.02
N THR A 650 -10.16 -10.36 19.81
CA THR A 650 -9.09 -9.49 19.31
C THR A 650 -7.81 -9.65 20.11
N GLY A 651 -7.90 -9.56 21.44
CA GLY A 651 -6.75 -9.71 22.32
C GLY A 651 -6.04 -11.04 22.10
N GLN A 652 -6.76 -12.15 22.13
CA GLN A 652 -6.21 -13.50 21.93
C GLN A 652 -5.59 -13.67 20.53
N LEU A 653 -6.27 -13.24 19.48
CA LEU A 653 -5.80 -13.40 18.10
C LEU A 653 -4.53 -12.57 17.85
N MET A 654 -4.51 -11.31 18.30
CA MET A 654 -3.37 -10.41 18.09
C MET A 654 -2.13 -10.75 18.96
N HIS A 655 -2.19 -11.76 19.84
CA HIS A 655 -0.98 -12.35 20.43
C HIS A 655 -0.15 -13.12 19.39
N ASP A 656 -0.77 -13.57 18.30
CA ASP A 656 -0.04 -14.17 17.19
C ASP A 656 0.67 -13.06 16.38
N PRO A 657 2.01 -13.08 16.27
CA PRO A 657 2.74 -12.06 15.52
C PRO A 657 2.49 -12.09 14.01
N ALA A 658 1.76 -13.08 13.48
CA ALA A 658 1.27 -13.09 12.10
C ALA A 658 -0.01 -12.26 11.91
N ILE A 659 -0.75 -11.95 12.98
CA ILE A 659 -2.01 -11.20 12.91
C ILE A 659 -1.72 -9.70 13.09
N LEU A 660 -2.11 -8.92 12.09
CA LEU A 660 -1.93 -7.46 12.04
C LEU A 660 -3.13 -6.71 12.62
N GLY A 661 -4.31 -7.33 12.60
CA GLY A 661 -5.54 -6.70 13.08
C GLY A 661 -6.74 -7.62 13.03
N VAL A 662 -7.78 -7.25 13.76
CA VAL A 662 -9.05 -7.96 13.87
C VAL A 662 -10.18 -6.94 13.91
N GLY A 663 -11.22 -7.13 13.10
CA GLY A 663 -12.36 -6.21 13.03
C GLY A 663 -13.63 -6.91 12.55
N VAL A 664 -14.67 -6.12 12.29
CA VAL A 664 -15.96 -6.61 11.80
C VAL A 664 -16.15 -6.19 10.34
N ALA A 665 -16.47 -7.15 9.48
CA ALA A 665 -16.76 -6.93 8.06
C ALA A 665 -17.95 -7.79 7.62
N GLN A 666 -18.31 -7.70 6.34
CA GLN A 666 -19.16 -8.72 5.70
C GLN A 666 -18.32 -9.91 5.21
N SER A 667 -18.92 -11.09 5.25
CA SER A 667 -18.38 -12.26 4.56
C SER A 667 -18.45 -12.06 3.05
N LEU A 668 -17.38 -12.37 2.34
CA LEU A 668 -17.38 -12.44 0.89
C LEU A 668 -17.97 -13.77 0.38
N ASP A 669 -18.01 -14.82 1.22
CA ASP A 669 -18.67 -16.08 0.90
C ASP A 669 -20.20 -16.02 1.09
N HIS A 670 -20.71 -15.15 1.97
CA HIS A 670 -22.13 -14.88 2.15
C HIS A 670 -22.36 -13.40 2.52
N PRO A 671 -22.50 -12.49 1.53
CA PRO A 671 -22.54 -11.05 1.79
C PRO A 671 -23.61 -10.56 2.77
N SER A 672 -24.71 -11.28 3.00
CA SER A 672 -25.71 -10.90 4.01
C SER A 672 -25.32 -11.22 5.46
N GLU A 673 -24.17 -11.88 5.68
CA GLU A 673 -23.69 -12.25 7.01
C GLU A 673 -22.46 -11.43 7.43
N ALA A 674 -22.40 -11.11 8.72
CA ALA A 674 -21.20 -10.56 9.33
C ALA A 674 -20.08 -11.61 9.38
N ALA A 675 -18.85 -11.15 9.28
CA ALA A 675 -17.64 -11.93 9.44
C ALA A 675 -16.66 -11.20 10.37
N LEU A 676 -15.90 -11.99 11.12
CA LEU A 676 -14.70 -11.50 11.79
C LEU A 676 -13.59 -11.35 10.75
N LEU A 677 -13.22 -10.11 10.43
CA LEU A 677 -12.08 -9.82 9.58
C LEU A 677 -10.79 -10.02 10.38
N VAL A 678 -9.87 -10.83 9.85
CA VAL A 678 -8.54 -11.06 10.43
C VAL A 678 -7.49 -10.68 9.38
N LEU A 679 -6.71 -9.66 9.71
CA LEU A 679 -5.62 -9.17 8.87
C LEU A 679 -4.36 -9.99 9.19
N VAL A 680 -3.74 -10.58 8.17
CA VAL A 680 -2.58 -11.46 8.31
C VAL A 680 -1.39 -10.91 7.54
N GLU A 681 -0.22 -10.92 8.14
CA GLU A 681 1.01 -10.49 7.45
C GLU A 681 1.32 -11.43 6.27
N VAL A 682 1.56 -10.86 5.08
CA VAL A 682 1.99 -11.61 3.90
C VAL A 682 3.26 -12.41 4.21
N GLY A 683 3.29 -13.67 3.78
CA GLY A 683 4.40 -14.59 4.02
C GLY A 683 4.38 -15.25 5.40
N ARG A 684 3.42 -14.92 6.28
CA ARG A 684 3.23 -15.59 7.57
C ARG A 684 1.97 -16.46 7.59
N ILE A 685 2.02 -17.49 8.44
CA ILE A 685 0.91 -18.40 8.69
C ILE A 685 0.54 -18.28 10.17
N PRO A 686 -0.70 -17.87 10.51
CA PRO A 686 -1.18 -17.87 11.88
C PRO A 686 -1.15 -19.27 12.49
N ARG A 687 -0.86 -19.37 13.79
CA ARG A 687 -0.85 -20.63 14.56
C ARG A 687 -2.22 -21.30 14.55
N HIS A 688 -3.27 -20.50 14.58
CA HIS A 688 -4.65 -20.95 14.52
C HIS A 688 -5.40 -20.16 13.45
N GLN A 689 -6.10 -20.87 12.58
CA GLN A 689 -6.83 -20.28 11.47
C GLN A 689 -8.25 -20.89 11.37
N PRO A 690 -9.11 -20.68 12.39
CA PRO A 690 -10.45 -21.26 12.40
C PRO A 690 -11.30 -20.73 11.26
N THR A 691 -12.14 -21.60 10.68
CA THR A 691 -13.10 -21.18 9.64
C THR A 691 -14.23 -20.32 10.21
N THR A 692 -14.57 -20.54 11.47
CA THR A 692 -15.64 -19.86 12.20
C THR A 692 -15.26 -19.61 13.67
N LEU A 693 -15.77 -18.54 14.26
CA LEU A 693 -15.59 -18.20 15.68
C LEU A 693 -16.93 -17.75 16.27
N ASP A 694 -17.41 -18.42 17.33
CA ASP A 694 -18.67 -18.13 18.02
C ASP A 694 -19.89 -17.90 17.10
N GLY A 695 -19.97 -18.65 15.99
CA GLY A 695 -21.07 -18.54 15.03
C GLY A 695 -20.87 -17.52 13.91
N LEU A 696 -19.73 -16.82 13.85
CA LEU A 696 -19.34 -16.00 12.71
C LEU A 696 -18.39 -16.72 11.77
N ARG A 697 -18.43 -16.34 10.50
CA ARG A 697 -17.36 -16.64 9.53
C ARG A 697 -16.10 -15.86 9.91
N VAL A 698 -14.94 -16.45 9.65
CA VAL A 698 -13.67 -15.72 9.71
C VAL A 698 -13.19 -15.44 8.29
N ARG A 699 -13.01 -14.15 7.97
CA ARG A 699 -12.48 -13.64 6.71
C ARG A 699 -11.03 -13.24 6.90
N TYR A 700 -10.12 -13.86 6.16
CA TYR A 700 -8.69 -13.59 6.19
C TYR A 700 -8.28 -12.67 5.03
N LEU A 701 -7.71 -11.53 5.37
CA LEU A 701 -7.09 -10.63 4.40
C LEU A 701 -5.59 -10.57 4.66
N HIS A 702 -4.79 -11.03 3.69
CA HIS A 702 -3.34 -10.97 3.78
C HIS A 702 -2.84 -9.62 3.28
N LEU A 703 -2.07 -8.90 4.09
CA LEU A 703 -1.49 -7.60 3.78
C LEU A 703 -0.04 -7.53 4.24
N GLN A 704 0.75 -6.66 3.62
CA GLN A 704 1.98 -6.18 4.22
C GLN A 704 1.67 -5.46 5.52
N ARG A 705 2.68 -5.34 6.38
CA ARG A 705 2.52 -4.68 7.67
C ARG A 705 2.29 -3.18 7.45
N PHE A 706 1.34 -2.59 8.16
CA PHE A 706 1.03 -1.16 8.07
C PHE A 706 2.18 -0.28 8.55
N HIS A 707 2.45 0.78 7.80
CA HIS A 707 3.43 1.84 8.05
C HIS A 707 2.94 3.16 7.42
N VAL A 708 3.66 4.27 7.61
CA VAL A 708 3.09 5.63 7.44
C VAL A 708 3.91 6.61 6.59
N THR A 709 5.22 6.43 6.38
CA THR A 709 6.05 7.43 5.66
C THR A 709 6.43 7.02 4.24
N ARG A 710 6.22 5.76 3.88
CA ARG A 710 6.47 5.24 2.52
C ARG A 710 5.21 4.72 1.85
N GLU A 711 5.27 4.62 0.52
CA GLU A 711 4.25 3.94 -0.28
C GLU A 711 3.87 2.61 0.33
N ARG A 712 2.57 2.34 0.42
CA ARG A 712 2.02 1.13 1.06
C ARG A 712 2.51 -0.20 0.45
N SER A 713 3.13 -0.16 -0.73
CA SER A 713 3.65 -1.31 -1.48
C SER A 713 5.14 -1.55 -1.31
N GLN A 714 5.88 -0.54 -0.83
CA GLN A 714 7.31 -0.65 -0.61
C GLN A 714 7.58 -1.54 0.61
N GLN A 715 8.35 -2.61 0.41
CA GLN A 715 8.81 -3.41 1.55
C GLN A 715 9.78 -2.57 2.40
N ARG A 716 9.53 -2.55 3.72
CA ARG A 716 10.34 -1.86 4.73
C ARG A 716 11.84 -2.00 4.46
N PRO A 717 12.55 -0.89 4.21
CA PRO A 717 13.99 -0.93 4.21
C PRO A 717 14.56 -1.00 5.63
N ALA A 718 15.68 -1.69 5.83
CA ALA A 718 16.57 -1.43 6.97
C ALA A 718 17.16 0.00 6.90
N PRO A 719 17.93 0.53 7.89
CA PRO A 719 18.43 1.93 7.99
C PRO A 719 19.34 2.66 7.01
N SER A 720 18.82 3.34 5.96
CA SER A 720 19.65 4.11 4.98
C SER A 720 19.60 5.59 5.26
N SER A 721 20.80 6.15 5.32
CA SER A 721 21.11 7.55 5.22
C SER A 721 22.02 7.69 3.99
N CYS A 722 21.59 8.44 2.96
CA CYS A 722 22.40 8.96 1.82
C CYS A 722 21.52 9.57 0.70
N SER A 723 21.19 10.85 0.63
CA SER A 723 21.02 11.54 -0.67
C SER A 723 22.05 12.66 -0.88
N LEU A 724 22.93 12.43 -1.85
CA LEU A 724 23.40 13.45 -2.80
C LEU A 724 23.57 14.90 -2.30
N SER A 725 24.83 15.33 -2.13
CA SER A 725 25.15 16.77 -2.10
C SER A 725 26.57 17.09 -2.53
N ARG A 726 26.71 17.79 -3.67
CA ARG A 726 27.89 18.62 -3.98
C ARG A 726 27.66 19.70 -5.08
N ILE A 727 26.51 20.39 -5.17
CA ILE A 727 26.41 21.49 -6.15
C ILE A 727 27.13 22.70 -5.54
N GLN A 728 28.19 23.15 -6.20
CA GLN A 728 28.70 24.53 -6.11
C GLN A 728 28.57 25.21 -7.48
N PRO A 729 28.40 26.54 -7.51
CA PRO A 729 27.99 27.27 -8.71
C PRO A 729 29.16 27.42 -9.69
N SER A 730 29.06 26.82 -10.88
CA SER A 730 29.95 27.14 -12.00
C SER A 730 29.48 28.43 -12.66
N THR A 731 30.37 29.42 -12.64
CA THR A 731 30.30 30.71 -13.31
C THR A 731 29.79 30.63 -14.76
N TRP A 732 28.68 31.32 -15.04
CA TRP A 732 28.28 31.68 -16.38
C TRP A 732 29.20 32.78 -16.93
N LYS A 733 29.85 32.53 -18.07
CA LYS A 733 30.31 33.58 -18.99
C LYS A 733 29.49 33.44 -20.28
N PRO A 734 28.81 34.48 -20.77
CA PRO A 734 28.28 34.48 -22.12
C PRO A 734 29.45 34.54 -23.11
N GLN A 735 29.34 33.79 -24.20
CA GLN A 735 30.09 34.12 -25.41
C GLN A 735 29.44 35.35 -26.04
N ASP A 736 30.34 36.24 -26.48
CA ASP A 736 30.20 37.59 -27.08
C ASP A 736 29.92 38.76 -26.14
#